data_AF-A0A7X1E911-F1
#
_entry.id   AF-A0A7X1E911-F1
#
_cell.length_a   1.000
_cell.length_b   1.000
_cell.length_c   1.000
_cell.angle_alpha   90.00
_cell.angle_beta   90.00
_cell.angle_gamma   90.00
#
_symmetry.space_group_name_H-M   'P 1'
#
loop_
_entity.id
_entity.type
_entity.pdbx_description
1 polymer ?
#
loop_
_entity_poly.entity_id
_entity_poly.type
_entity_poly.pdbx_seq_one_letter_code
_entity_poly.pdbx_strand_id
1 'polypeptide(L)'
;MPILSIQDRIEALKAEIAYHDELYYQKATPEISDAEYDLLKEKLRSLEQLYSEELTVDTIGDDRQAGVNESKHGAPMLSLEKAYSKSELRDFYDKVVGSSRGEEVSLLVEPKVDGVAVSLVYENGVFARALSRGNGKVGEDVSQAVMEIEGLPLNLAGDIIPRRIELRGEVYLSFEDFRKVNEARLRSGEKPFSHPRNLAAGSLKLKDVEKIRKRDLSLVVFGLGDFSPIHLRPSTQWEFYKLLEKWGFETLQPVVQVSGYESLAEAVELSQSERLMYPFPTDGTVIKVSSFGQQERLGVSRYAPNWALAYKSVGSMHRTRLLEIIPQVGKTGLVTPVAHLEEIEIGGSRVSRASLHSFRFVEEKDLREGDFVFVKKAGEIIPQVTGVDLASRSPSSPYWQAPEYCSACGSKFVRKEGQVKVYCPDVSCPERLKQRLLHFVSKSAMDIEGWGEATLSELVKTGKLASISDLFVLQDEDLVQLPHLSDESAARMMESLEKCQERSFARLVYGLAIPEIGLVRSGKVASALGDLAHFAEWAEQGCPSGDLELKQRTQRALQQHFDSPVFRKEILALFDLGLGNGISETKDFSDTSNISGKVFVFTGRLESFSRTEALALVREKGGLTRSNISRKCDYLVVGSDLGSKVKAARELGITTIDEAEFLALLSP
;
A
#
# COMPACT_ATOMS: atom_id res chain seq x y z
N MET A 1 2.48 17.15 -28.99
CA MET A 1 1.91 15.99 -28.27
C MET A 1 0.47 15.84 -28.73
N PRO A 2 0.00 14.65 -29.14
CA PRO A 2 -1.40 14.50 -29.46
C PRO A 2 -2.20 14.69 -28.17
N ILE A 3 -3.23 15.53 -28.24
CA ILE A 3 -4.18 15.72 -27.14
C ILE A 3 -4.94 14.39 -27.04
N LEU A 4 -4.60 13.56 -26.05
CA LEU A 4 -5.34 12.34 -25.75
C LEU A 4 -6.83 12.69 -25.59
N SER A 5 -7.71 11.90 -26.22
CA SER A 5 -9.14 12.10 -26.06
C SER A 5 -9.53 11.89 -24.60
N ILE A 6 -10.64 12.50 -24.17
CA ILE A 6 -11.13 12.34 -22.80
C ILE A 6 -11.44 10.87 -22.49
N GLN A 7 -11.95 10.11 -23.47
CA GLN A 7 -12.13 8.66 -23.38
C GLN A 7 -10.81 7.92 -23.09
N ASP A 8 -9.72 8.23 -23.81
CA ASP A 8 -8.42 7.58 -23.58
C ASP A 8 -7.88 7.86 -22.18
N ARG A 9 -8.21 9.04 -21.63
CA ARG A 9 -7.84 9.48 -20.28
C ARG A 9 -8.64 8.73 -19.19
N ILE A 10 -9.92 8.47 -19.43
CA ILE A 10 -10.78 7.66 -18.56
C ILE A 10 -10.28 6.21 -18.54
N GLU A 11 -9.99 5.61 -19.70
CA GLU A 11 -9.50 4.22 -19.77
C GLU A 11 -8.10 4.07 -19.15
N ALA A 12 -7.21 5.06 -19.33
CA ALA A 12 -5.92 5.08 -18.66
C ALA A 12 -6.06 5.12 -17.13
N LEU A 13 -6.95 5.96 -16.59
CA LEU A 13 -7.21 6.04 -15.15
C LEU A 13 -7.85 4.76 -14.61
N LYS A 14 -8.76 4.13 -15.34
CA LYS A 14 -9.34 2.83 -14.96
C LYS A 14 -8.28 1.73 -14.91
N ALA A 15 -7.38 1.67 -15.90
CA ALA A 15 -6.30 0.71 -15.92
C ALA A 15 -5.30 0.93 -14.77
N GLU A 16 -4.99 2.19 -14.45
CA GLU A 16 -4.12 2.57 -13.34
C GLU A 16 -4.75 2.21 -11.98
N ILE A 17 -6.03 2.50 -11.78
CA ILE A 17 -6.75 2.11 -10.56
C ILE A 17 -6.82 0.59 -10.42
N ALA A 18 -7.16 -0.15 -11.50
CA ALA A 18 -7.22 -1.61 -11.46
C ALA A 18 -5.86 -2.27 -11.16
N TYR A 19 -4.77 -1.70 -11.66
CA TYR A 19 -3.41 -2.13 -11.32
C TYR A 19 -3.11 -1.92 -9.83
N HIS A 20 -3.49 -0.76 -9.28
CA HIS A 20 -3.33 -0.49 -7.86
C HIS A 20 -4.28 -1.31 -6.99
N ASP A 21 -5.48 -1.65 -7.45
CA ASP A 21 -6.40 -2.58 -6.79
C ASP A 21 -5.78 -3.97 -6.65
N GLU A 22 -5.15 -4.49 -7.72
CA GLU A 22 -4.46 -5.77 -7.69
C GLU A 22 -3.31 -5.77 -6.66
N LEU A 23 -2.49 -4.72 -6.66
CA LEU A 23 -1.39 -4.55 -5.71
C LEU A 23 -1.88 -4.42 -4.26
N TYR A 24 -2.98 -3.71 -4.05
CA TYR A 24 -3.55 -3.42 -2.74
C TYR A 24 -4.29 -4.63 -2.15
N TYR A 25 -5.22 -5.23 -2.90
CA TYR A 25 -6.13 -6.27 -2.42
C TYR A 25 -5.61 -7.70 -2.60
N GLN A 26 -4.80 -7.97 -3.63
CA GLN A 26 -4.33 -9.34 -3.91
C GLN A 26 -2.90 -9.58 -3.44
N LYS A 27 -2.01 -8.60 -3.60
CA LYS A 27 -0.57 -8.77 -3.33
C LYS A 27 -0.12 -8.18 -2.00
N ALA A 28 -0.95 -7.35 -1.35
CA ALA A 28 -0.63 -6.64 -0.11
C ALA A 28 0.69 -5.83 -0.18
N THR A 29 1.00 -5.29 -1.37
CA THR A 29 2.20 -4.50 -1.66
C THR A 29 1.82 -3.23 -2.41
N PRO A 30 1.15 -2.26 -1.77
CA PRO A 30 0.74 -1.02 -2.43
C PRO A 30 1.96 -0.21 -2.88
N GLU A 31 1.95 0.26 -4.13
CA GLU A 31 3.01 1.11 -4.70
C GLU A 31 2.75 2.61 -4.51
N ILE A 32 1.48 2.98 -4.26
CA ILE A 32 1.04 4.35 -4.00
C ILE A 32 0.33 4.41 -2.66
N SER A 33 0.32 5.59 -2.05
CA SER A 33 -0.39 5.83 -0.79
C SER A 33 -1.92 5.86 -0.99
N ASP A 34 -2.68 5.60 0.07
CA ASP A 34 -4.15 5.67 0.05
C ASP A 34 -4.67 7.04 -0.41
N ALA A 35 -3.94 8.12 -0.11
CA ALA A 35 -4.29 9.47 -0.54
C ALA A 35 -4.08 9.67 -2.05
N GLU A 36 -3.01 9.11 -2.62
CA GLU A 36 -2.77 9.14 -4.07
C GLU A 36 -3.79 8.29 -4.80
N TYR A 37 -4.16 7.15 -4.22
CA TYR A 37 -5.19 6.25 -4.73
C TYR A 37 -6.60 6.88 -4.66
N ASP A 38 -6.95 7.53 -3.55
CA ASP A 38 -8.19 8.32 -3.43
C ASP A 38 -8.20 9.47 -4.44
N LEU A 39 -7.07 10.14 -4.69
CA LEU A 39 -6.95 11.18 -5.71
C LEU A 39 -7.13 10.66 -7.14
N LEU A 40 -6.64 9.45 -7.44
CA LEU A 40 -6.87 8.78 -8.73
C LEU A 40 -8.37 8.48 -8.92
N LYS A 41 -9.03 7.94 -7.88
CA LYS A 41 -10.47 7.68 -7.89
C LYS A 41 -11.29 8.95 -8.01
N GLU A 42 -10.89 10.03 -7.33
CA GLU A 42 -11.55 11.33 -7.41
C GLU A 42 -11.40 11.94 -8.80
N LYS A 43 -10.21 11.89 -9.41
CA LYS A 43 -9.97 12.31 -10.79
C LYS A 43 -10.79 11.51 -11.80
N LEU A 44 -10.86 10.19 -11.65
CA LEU A 44 -11.71 9.34 -12.49
C LEU A 44 -13.17 9.78 -12.34
N ARG A 45 -13.65 9.93 -11.10
CA ARG A 45 -15.03 10.36 -10.79
C ARG A 45 -15.38 11.72 -11.40
N SER A 46 -14.48 12.71 -11.32
CA SER A 46 -14.70 14.02 -11.94
C SER A 46 -14.77 13.95 -13.46
N LEU A 47 -13.90 13.17 -14.11
CA LEU A 47 -13.92 13.01 -15.57
C LEU A 47 -15.14 12.24 -16.04
N GLU A 48 -15.53 11.21 -15.29
CA GLU A 48 -16.71 10.38 -15.53
C GLU A 48 -18.02 11.17 -15.36
N GLN A 49 -18.09 12.08 -14.40
CA GLN A 49 -19.24 12.98 -14.21
C GLN A 49 -19.42 13.98 -15.35
N LEU A 50 -18.32 14.47 -15.93
CA LEU A 50 -18.39 15.48 -16.98
C LEU A 50 -18.66 14.90 -18.39
N TYR A 51 -18.32 13.64 -18.67
CA TYR A 51 -18.13 13.19 -20.06
C TYR A 51 -18.67 11.84 -20.50
N SER A 52 -19.47 11.12 -19.69
CA SER A 52 -20.04 9.86 -20.20
C SER A 52 -21.50 9.62 -19.86
N GLU A 53 -22.28 9.41 -20.93
CA GLU A 53 -23.68 8.99 -20.92
C GLU A 53 -23.85 7.47 -20.66
N GLU A 54 -22.79 6.67 -20.87
CA GLU A 54 -22.74 5.24 -20.56
C GLU A 54 -21.46 4.93 -19.77
N LEU A 55 -21.59 4.74 -18.46
CA LEU A 55 -20.45 4.40 -17.61
C LEU A 55 -20.74 3.14 -16.82
N THR A 56 -19.99 2.09 -17.15
CA THR A 56 -19.89 0.82 -16.44
C THR A 56 -19.20 1.04 -15.10
N VAL A 57 -20.01 1.02 -14.04
CA VAL A 57 -19.68 1.35 -12.63
C VAL A 57 -19.03 0.18 -11.87
N ASP A 58 -18.78 -0.95 -12.53
CA ASP A 58 -18.67 -2.24 -11.84
C ASP A 58 -17.28 -2.59 -11.24
N THR A 59 -16.29 -1.69 -11.21
CA THR A 59 -14.91 -2.03 -10.76
C THR A 59 -14.40 -1.31 -9.51
N ILE A 60 -14.99 -0.19 -9.06
CA ILE A 60 -14.40 0.58 -7.95
C ILE A 60 -14.74 -0.03 -6.59
N GLY A 61 -13.73 -0.63 -5.95
CA GLY A 61 -13.84 -1.32 -4.67
C GLY A 61 -14.54 -2.68 -4.78
N ASP A 62 -14.37 -3.33 -5.93
CA ASP A 62 -14.69 -4.74 -6.13
C ASP A 62 -13.64 -5.61 -5.43
N ASP A 63 -14.06 -6.33 -4.40
CA ASP A 63 -13.17 -7.22 -3.65
C ASP A 63 -13.17 -8.66 -4.18
N ARG A 64 -13.84 -8.97 -5.30
CA ARG A 64 -13.96 -10.35 -5.82
C ARG A 64 -12.66 -10.90 -6.42
N GLN A 65 -12.46 -12.21 -6.30
CA GLN A 65 -11.38 -13.03 -6.85
C GLN A 65 -11.93 -14.01 -7.88
N ALA A 66 -11.17 -14.23 -8.95
CA ALA A 66 -11.55 -15.18 -9.99
C ALA A 66 -11.58 -16.62 -9.44
N GLY A 67 -12.72 -17.30 -9.58
CA GLY A 67 -12.89 -18.71 -9.21
C GLY A 67 -13.46 -18.97 -7.81
N VAL A 68 -13.92 -17.93 -7.11
CA VAL A 68 -14.74 -18.04 -5.89
C VAL A 68 -16.22 -18.06 -6.28
N ASN A 69 -17.06 -18.75 -5.49
CA ASN A 69 -18.50 -18.74 -5.72
C ASN A 69 -19.04 -17.32 -5.52
N GLU A 70 -19.61 -16.75 -6.56
CA GLU A 70 -20.20 -15.41 -6.53
C GLU A 70 -21.72 -15.49 -6.44
N SER A 71 -22.32 -14.57 -5.69
CA SER A 71 -23.77 -14.40 -5.69
C SER A 71 -24.17 -12.94 -5.71
N LYS A 72 -25.33 -12.68 -6.34
CA LYS A 72 -26.01 -11.39 -6.25
C LYS A 72 -26.47 -11.12 -4.83
N HIS A 73 -26.31 -9.87 -4.41
CA HIS A 73 -26.96 -9.29 -3.24
C HIS A 73 -28.46 -9.14 -3.50
N GLY A 74 -29.29 -9.26 -2.46
CA GLY A 74 -30.73 -9.02 -2.57
C GLY A 74 -31.04 -7.53 -2.75
N ALA A 75 -30.23 -6.68 -2.10
CA ALA A 75 -30.19 -5.24 -2.34
C ALA A 75 -28.74 -4.74 -2.57
N PRO A 76 -28.50 -3.73 -3.44
CA PRO A 76 -27.14 -3.23 -3.69
C PRO A 76 -26.43 -2.70 -2.44
N MET A 77 -25.20 -3.15 -2.19
CA MET A 77 -24.30 -2.64 -1.16
C MET A 77 -23.52 -1.44 -1.70
N LEU A 78 -23.95 -0.24 -1.29
CA LEU A 78 -23.38 1.03 -1.74
C LEU A 78 -22.24 1.51 -0.83
N SER A 79 -21.46 2.46 -1.32
CA SER A 79 -20.51 3.21 -0.48
C SER A 79 -21.22 4.38 0.22
N LEU A 80 -20.53 5.10 1.10
CA LEU A 80 -21.02 6.32 1.71
C LEU A 80 -20.35 7.55 1.07
N GLU A 81 -21.09 8.65 0.95
CA GLU A 81 -20.47 9.96 0.72
C GLU A 81 -19.62 10.35 1.94
N LYS A 82 -18.50 11.01 1.68
CA LYS A 82 -17.54 11.41 2.72
C LYS A 82 -17.69 12.91 2.97
N ALA A 83 -17.70 13.32 4.24
CA ALA A 83 -17.56 14.69 4.66
C ALA A 83 -16.31 14.85 5.53
N TYR A 84 -15.60 15.98 5.40
CA TYR A 84 -14.37 16.29 6.12
C TYR A 84 -14.45 17.60 6.91
N SER A 85 -15.55 18.33 6.78
CA SER A 85 -15.71 19.66 7.38
C SER A 85 -17.11 19.84 7.98
N LYS A 86 -17.22 20.72 8.99
CA LYS A 86 -18.51 21.10 9.59
C LYS A 86 -19.48 21.70 8.56
N SER A 87 -18.97 22.40 7.55
CA SER A 87 -19.78 22.91 6.43
C SER A 87 -20.38 21.79 5.59
N GLU A 88 -19.61 20.76 5.23
CA GLU A 88 -20.14 19.60 4.48
C GLU A 88 -21.17 18.81 5.29
N LEU A 89 -20.97 18.70 6.62
CA LEU A 89 -21.97 18.11 7.51
C LEU A 89 -23.27 18.94 7.54
N ARG A 90 -23.15 20.27 7.54
CA ARG A 90 -24.29 21.18 7.47
C ARG A 90 -25.05 21.04 6.16
N ASP A 91 -24.35 21.01 5.04
CA ASP A 91 -24.95 20.84 3.71
C ASP A 91 -25.73 19.53 3.61
N PHE A 92 -25.20 18.43 4.16
CA PHE A 92 -25.90 17.17 4.26
C PHE A 92 -27.18 17.29 5.11
N TYR A 93 -27.10 17.91 6.29
CA TYR A 93 -28.25 18.10 7.16
C TYR A 93 -29.36 18.91 6.49
N ASP A 94 -29.01 20.05 5.88
CA ASP A 94 -29.97 20.94 5.22
C ASP A 94 -30.62 20.25 4.00
N LYS A 95 -29.87 19.43 3.24
CA LYS A 95 -30.41 18.59 2.16
C LYS A 95 -31.43 17.57 2.67
N VAL A 96 -31.14 16.89 3.78
CA VAL A 96 -32.03 15.90 4.39
C VAL A 96 -33.32 16.57 4.87
N VAL A 97 -33.22 17.67 5.62
CA VAL A 97 -34.38 18.41 6.14
C VAL A 97 -35.20 19.02 5.01
N GLY A 98 -34.57 19.60 3.99
CA GLY A 98 -35.27 20.14 2.83
C GLY A 98 -36.10 19.08 2.08
N SER A 99 -35.70 17.82 2.16
CA SER A 99 -36.39 16.68 1.55
C SER A 99 -37.43 16.03 2.47
N SER A 100 -37.53 16.43 3.75
CA SER A 100 -38.42 15.81 4.74
C SER A 100 -39.89 16.21 4.59
N ARG A 101 -40.21 17.19 3.73
CA ARG A 101 -41.56 17.75 3.54
C ARG A 101 -42.22 18.27 4.83
N GLY A 102 -41.40 18.77 5.76
CA GLY A 102 -41.86 19.28 7.06
C GLY A 102 -42.07 18.21 8.12
N GLU A 103 -41.80 16.93 7.82
CA GLU A 103 -41.70 15.90 8.85
C GLU A 103 -40.43 16.10 9.70
N GLU A 104 -40.50 15.66 10.95
CA GLU A 104 -39.34 15.62 11.84
C GLU A 104 -38.28 14.64 11.30
N VAL A 105 -37.02 15.08 11.32
CA VAL A 105 -35.87 14.27 10.92
C VAL A 105 -35.10 13.88 12.18
N SER A 106 -35.06 12.58 12.45
CA SER A 106 -34.19 12.01 13.46
C SER A 106 -33.01 11.30 12.79
N LEU A 107 -31.81 11.54 13.31
CA LEU A 107 -30.55 11.02 12.81
C LEU A 107 -29.91 10.10 13.85
N LEU A 108 -29.21 9.08 13.39
CA LEU A 108 -28.34 8.24 14.21
C LEU A 108 -26.89 8.56 13.91
N VAL A 109 -26.09 8.67 14.97
CA VAL A 109 -24.65 8.89 14.94
C VAL A 109 -23.99 7.65 15.54
N GLU A 110 -23.13 7.01 14.75
CA GLU A 110 -22.48 5.75 15.12
C GLU A 110 -21.00 5.75 14.72
N PRO A 111 -20.11 5.06 15.45
CA PRO A 111 -18.72 4.96 15.06
C PRO A 111 -18.58 4.21 13.74
N LYS A 112 -17.74 4.71 12.83
CA LYS A 112 -17.48 4.03 11.56
C LYS A 112 -16.38 2.98 11.77
N VAL A 113 -16.78 1.74 12.05
CA VAL A 113 -15.86 0.61 12.22
C VAL A 113 -15.01 0.43 10.96
N ASP A 114 -13.72 0.18 11.16
CA ASP A 114 -12.76 -0.02 10.08
C ASP A 114 -12.48 -1.52 9.86
N GLY A 115 -13.33 -2.15 9.06
CA GLY A 115 -13.25 -3.56 8.75
C GLY A 115 -13.60 -3.87 7.30
N VAL A 116 -14.26 -5.00 7.09
CA VAL A 116 -14.68 -5.46 5.77
C VAL A 116 -16.19 -5.66 5.77
N ALA A 117 -16.88 -4.99 4.86
CA ALA A 117 -18.31 -5.07 4.74
C ALA A 117 -18.75 -6.49 4.30
N VAL A 118 -19.74 -7.04 4.99
CA VAL A 118 -20.35 -8.33 4.69
C VAL A 118 -21.87 -8.21 4.66
N SER A 119 -22.50 -9.09 3.89
CA SER A 119 -23.95 -9.26 3.82
C SER A 119 -24.30 -10.67 4.30
N LEU A 120 -25.16 -10.78 5.31
CA LEU A 120 -25.60 -12.02 5.93
C LEU A 120 -27.04 -12.30 5.51
N VAL A 121 -27.28 -13.42 4.85
CA VAL A 121 -28.61 -13.81 4.40
C VAL A 121 -29.16 -14.87 5.33
N TYR A 122 -30.35 -14.62 5.85
CA TYR A 122 -31.13 -15.56 6.64
C TYR A 122 -32.42 -15.90 5.90
N GLU A 123 -32.80 -17.18 5.92
CA GLU A 123 -34.06 -17.66 5.37
C GLU A 123 -34.84 -18.42 6.45
N ASN A 124 -36.05 -17.95 6.74
CA ASN A 124 -36.89 -18.42 7.85
C ASN A 124 -36.14 -18.47 9.19
N GLY A 125 -35.29 -17.47 9.44
CA GLY A 125 -34.49 -17.35 10.65
C GLY A 125 -33.22 -18.20 10.67
N VAL A 126 -32.93 -19.01 9.66
CA VAL A 126 -31.71 -19.83 9.60
C VAL A 126 -30.65 -19.14 8.74
N PHE A 127 -29.41 -19.08 9.22
CA PHE A 127 -28.29 -18.55 8.45
C PHE A 127 -28.11 -19.36 7.16
N ALA A 128 -28.26 -18.69 6.02
CA ALA A 128 -28.18 -19.33 4.71
C ALA A 128 -26.80 -19.13 4.07
N ARG A 129 -26.26 -17.91 4.14
CA ARG A 129 -24.95 -17.56 3.56
C ARG A 129 -24.46 -16.18 4.00
N ALA A 130 -23.17 -15.93 3.86
CA ALA A 130 -22.55 -14.61 3.93
C ALA A 130 -21.82 -14.26 2.63
N LEU A 131 -21.95 -13.01 2.19
CA LEU A 131 -21.33 -12.47 1.00
C LEU A 131 -20.39 -11.30 1.33
N SER A 132 -19.24 -11.21 0.67
CA SER A 132 -18.41 -9.99 0.64
C SER A 132 -19.13 -8.86 -0.09
N ARG A 133 -18.60 -7.64 -0.05
CA ARG A 133 -19.21 -6.53 -0.79
C ARG A 133 -19.15 -6.75 -2.30
N GLY A 134 -18.00 -7.21 -2.80
CA GLY A 134 -17.66 -7.22 -4.22
C GLY A 134 -17.89 -5.87 -4.87
N ASN A 135 -18.44 -5.86 -6.09
CA ASN A 135 -18.77 -4.63 -6.81
C ASN A 135 -20.04 -3.93 -6.28
N GLY A 136 -20.58 -4.36 -5.14
CA GLY A 136 -21.79 -3.84 -4.54
C GLY A 136 -23.08 -4.45 -5.08
N LYS A 137 -23.05 -5.18 -6.21
CA LYS A 137 -24.19 -5.95 -6.74
C LYS A 137 -23.99 -7.45 -6.59
N VAL A 138 -22.74 -7.89 -6.70
CA VAL A 138 -22.31 -9.28 -6.61
C VAL A 138 -21.16 -9.33 -5.62
N GLY A 139 -21.22 -10.28 -4.70
CA GLY A 139 -20.18 -10.55 -3.70
C GLY A 139 -19.68 -11.98 -3.76
N GLU A 140 -18.54 -12.24 -3.13
CA GLU A 140 -17.99 -13.57 -2.94
C GLU A 140 -18.67 -14.28 -1.77
N ASP A 141 -18.89 -15.59 -1.87
CA ASP A 141 -19.32 -16.40 -0.73
C ASP A 141 -18.19 -16.53 0.30
N VAL A 142 -18.40 -15.89 1.45
CA VAL A 142 -17.49 -15.91 2.61
C VAL A 142 -18.12 -16.64 3.81
N SER A 143 -19.16 -17.45 3.57
CA SER A 143 -19.93 -18.13 4.62
C SER A 143 -19.04 -18.95 5.54
N GLN A 144 -18.06 -19.67 4.99
CA GLN A 144 -17.17 -20.52 5.78
C GLN A 144 -16.39 -19.71 6.82
N ALA A 145 -15.87 -18.54 6.46
CA ALA A 145 -15.12 -17.72 7.40
C ALA A 145 -16.03 -17.00 8.40
N VAL A 146 -17.20 -16.53 7.95
CA VAL A 146 -18.15 -15.81 8.80
C VAL A 146 -18.78 -16.73 9.85
N MET A 147 -19.03 -18.00 9.54
CA MET A 147 -19.54 -18.99 10.52
C MET A 147 -18.58 -19.26 11.69
N GLU A 148 -17.30 -18.92 11.55
CA GLU A 148 -16.30 -19.08 12.61
C GLU A 148 -16.18 -17.85 13.51
N ILE A 149 -16.93 -16.79 13.22
CA ILE A 149 -16.95 -15.57 14.03
C ILE A 149 -17.83 -15.80 15.25
N GLU A 150 -17.25 -15.62 16.44
CA GLU A 150 -17.98 -15.66 17.69
C GLU A 150 -19.05 -14.55 17.71
N GLY A 151 -20.26 -14.88 18.15
CA GLY A 151 -21.40 -13.95 18.17
C GLY A 151 -22.26 -13.94 16.90
N LEU A 152 -21.97 -14.73 15.86
CA LEU A 152 -22.89 -14.95 14.75
C LEU A 152 -24.05 -15.89 15.17
N PRO A 153 -25.32 -15.45 15.18
CA PRO A 153 -26.45 -16.32 15.47
C PRO A 153 -26.76 -17.19 14.25
N LEU A 154 -26.51 -18.51 14.30
CA LEU A 154 -26.87 -19.41 13.18
C LEU A 154 -28.40 -19.57 13.02
N ASN A 155 -29.15 -19.33 14.09
CA ASN A 155 -30.60 -19.22 14.07
C ASN A 155 -30.99 -17.93 14.80
N LEU A 156 -31.79 -17.09 14.15
CA LEU A 156 -32.31 -15.87 14.76
C LEU A 156 -33.28 -16.23 15.89
N ALA A 157 -33.10 -15.61 17.05
CA ALA A 157 -33.99 -15.78 18.19
C ALA A 157 -35.20 -14.83 18.13
N GLY A 158 -36.27 -15.10 18.89
CA GLY A 158 -37.41 -14.18 19.04
C GLY A 158 -38.60 -14.43 18.10
N ASP A 159 -39.64 -13.61 18.26
CA ASP A 159 -40.98 -13.90 17.70
C ASP A 159 -41.19 -13.38 16.26
N ILE A 160 -40.46 -12.32 15.88
CA ILE A 160 -40.60 -11.69 14.56
C ILE A 160 -39.45 -12.18 13.69
N ILE A 161 -39.68 -13.28 12.98
CA ILE A 161 -38.71 -13.88 12.05
C ILE A 161 -39.22 -13.66 10.61
N PRO A 162 -38.54 -12.83 9.80
CA PRO A 162 -38.90 -12.68 8.40
C PRO A 162 -38.62 -13.96 7.61
N ARG A 163 -39.37 -14.17 6.53
CA ARG A 163 -39.13 -15.28 5.60
C ARG A 163 -37.73 -15.19 4.99
N ARG A 164 -37.29 -13.98 4.68
CA ARG A 164 -35.95 -13.70 4.15
C ARG A 164 -35.49 -12.34 4.63
N ILE A 165 -34.25 -12.27 5.12
CA ILE A 165 -33.62 -11.02 5.51
C ILE A 165 -32.15 -11.03 5.14
N GLU A 166 -31.68 -9.89 4.65
CA GLU A 166 -30.28 -9.60 4.39
C GLU A 166 -29.82 -8.54 5.41
N LEU A 167 -28.88 -8.92 6.27
CA LEU A 167 -28.28 -8.05 7.28
C LEU A 167 -26.91 -7.59 6.80
N ARG A 168 -26.60 -6.30 6.96
CA ARG A 168 -25.31 -5.72 6.56
C ARG A 168 -24.47 -5.43 7.79
N GLY A 169 -23.22 -5.85 7.74
CA GLY A 169 -22.29 -5.69 8.85
C GLY A 169 -20.86 -5.45 8.40
N GLU A 170 -20.00 -5.24 9.39
CA GLU A 170 -18.55 -5.13 9.23
C GLU A 170 -17.89 -6.28 9.99
N VAL A 171 -17.02 -7.03 9.34
CA VAL A 171 -16.09 -7.96 10.01
C VAL A 171 -14.80 -7.21 10.30
N TYR A 172 -14.36 -7.20 11.54
CA TYR A 172 -13.20 -6.43 11.98
C TYR A 172 -12.37 -7.20 13.01
N LEU A 173 -11.28 -6.58 13.47
CA LEU A 173 -10.43 -7.07 14.54
C LEU A 173 -10.31 -6.01 15.61
N SER A 174 -10.50 -6.38 16.87
CA SER A 174 -10.18 -5.49 17.99
C SER A 174 -8.68 -5.18 18.02
N PHE A 175 -8.29 -4.08 18.67
CA PHE A 175 -6.86 -3.78 18.87
C PHE A 175 -6.16 -4.88 19.67
N GLU A 176 -6.86 -5.48 20.62
CA GLU A 176 -6.32 -6.56 21.45
C GLU A 176 -6.04 -7.81 20.63
N ASP A 177 -7.00 -8.25 19.82
CA ASP A 177 -6.88 -9.49 19.03
C ASP A 177 -5.89 -9.34 17.89
N PHE A 178 -5.86 -8.16 17.25
CA PHE A 178 -4.80 -7.83 16.29
C PHE A 178 -3.40 -7.92 16.92
N ARG A 179 -3.23 -7.43 18.15
CA ARG A 179 -1.97 -7.52 18.89
C ARG A 179 -1.61 -8.96 19.21
N LYS A 180 -2.56 -9.77 19.70
CA LYS A 180 -2.34 -11.20 19.99
C LYS A 180 -1.84 -11.95 18.76
N VAL A 181 -2.48 -11.74 17.60
CA VAL A 181 -2.08 -12.37 16.33
C VAL A 181 -0.66 -11.96 15.93
N ASN A 182 -0.33 -10.68 16.05
CA ASN A 182 1.01 -10.19 15.70
C ASN A 182 2.10 -10.66 16.67
N GLU A 183 1.83 -10.72 17.97
CA GLU A 183 2.75 -11.27 18.96
C GLU A 183 3.05 -12.76 18.70
N ALA A 184 2.04 -13.54 18.34
CA ALA A 184 2.23 -14.95 17.96
C ALA A 184 3.12 -15.09 16.72
N ARG A 185 2.96 -14.22 15.72
CA ARG A 185 3.80 -14.22 14.51
C ARG A 185 5.25 -13.86 14.81
N LEU A 186 5.46 -12.82 15.63
CA LEU A 186 6.80 -12.40 16.04
C LEU A 186 7.54 -13.51 16.79
N ARG A 187 6.85 -14.23 17.70
CA ARG A 187 7.43 -15.41 18.38
C ARG A 187 7.78 -16.55 17.42
N SER A 188 7.10 -16.62 16.28
CA SER A 188 7.31 -17.62 15.24
C SER A 188 8.34 -17.18 14.18
N GLY A 189 8.95 -15.99 14.33
CA GLY A 189 9.87 -15.42 13.34
C GLY A 189 9.19 -14.89 12.06
N GLU A 190 7.86 -14.80 12.05
CA GLU A 190 7.09 -14.29 10.91
C GLU A 190 6.91 -12.76 11.00
N LYS A 191 6.81 -12.10 9.84
CA LYS A 191 6.51 -10.66 9.77
C LYS A 191 5.10 -10.38 10.34
N PRO A 192 4.94 -9.36 11.20
CA PRO A 192 3.62 -8.95 11.67
C PRO A 192 2.79 -8.35 10.53
N PHE A 193 1.48 -8.45 10.64
CA PHE A 193 0.54 -7.75 9.76
C PHE A 193 0.58 -6.25 10.02
N SER A 194 0.40 -5.46 8.97
CA SER A 194 0.49 -4.00 9.03
C SER A 194 -0.77 -3.32 9.53
N HIS A 195 -1.96 -3.87 9.25
CA HIS A 195 -3.24 -3.23 9.56
C HIS A 195 -4.34 -4.24 9.90
N PRO A 196 -5.20 -3.99 10.92
CA PRO A 196 -6.31 -4.86 11.30
C PRO A 196 -7.29 -5.14 10.15
N ARG A 197 -7.73 -4.09 9.43
CA ARG A 197 -8.62 -4.20 8.25
C ARG A 197 -8.12 -5.20 7.20
N ASN A 198 -6.82 -5.13 6.86
CA ASN A 198 -6.22 -5.99 5.85
C ASN A 198 -6.15 -7.45 6.33
N LEU A 199 -5.87 -7.63 7.62
CA LEU A 199 -5.91 -8.96 8.20
C LEU A 199 -7.33 -9.53 8.20
N ALA A 200 -8.36 -8.74 8.56
CA ALA A 200 -9.75 -9.18 8.49
C ALA A 200 -10.14 -9.59 7.05
N ALA A 201 -9.79 -8.77 6.05
CA ALA A 201 -10.02 -9.06 4.63
C ALA A 201 -9.33 -10.35 4.17
N GLY A 202 -8.06 -10.53 4.52
CA GLY A 202 -7.32 -11.75 4.19
C GLY A 202 -7.90 -12.99 4.88
N SER A 203 -8.39 -12.82 6.11
CA SER A 203 -8.94 -13.91 6.92
C SER A 203 -10.28 -14.43 6.39
N LEU A 204 -11.15 -13.53 5.92
CA LEU A 204 -12.41 -13.89 5.27
C LEU A 204 -12.26 -14.76 4.03
N LYS A 205 -11.07 -14.72 3.40
CA LYS A 205 -10.77 -15.44 2.16
C LYS A 205 -10.01 -16.74 2.39
N LEU A 206 -9.72 -17.08 3.65
CA LEU A 206 -9.07 -18.34 3.97
C LEU A 206 -10.06 -19.51 3.83
N LYS A 207 -9.55 -20.64 3.36
CA LYS A 207 -10.28 -21.93 3.36
C LYS A 207 -10.00 -22.76 4.61
N ASP A 208 -8.97 -22.38 5.37
CA ASP A 208 -8.48 -23.10 6.54
C ASP A 208 -9.19 -22.58 7.80
N VAL A 209 -10.13 -23.38 8.30
CA VAL A 209 -10.98 -23.05 9.45
C VAL A 209 -10.16 -22.82 10.72
N GLU A 210 -9.11 -23.60 10.97
CA GLU A 210 -8.29 -23.41 12.17
C GLU A 210 -7.56 -22.07 12.12
N LYS A 211 -7.08 -21.68 10.93
CA LYS A 211 -6.45 -20.37 10.77
C LYS A 211 -7.43 -19.23 10.95
N ILE A 212 -8.69 -19.38 10.54
CA ILE A 212 -9.73 -18.36 10.73
C ILE A 212 -10.05 -18.20 12.22
N ARG A 213 -10.31 -19.31 12.93
CA ARG A 213 -10.59 -19.28 14.37
C ARG A 213 -9.48 -18.60 15.16
N LYS A 214 -8.21 -18.88 14.83
CA LYS A 214 -7.04 -18.25 15.48
C LYS A 214 -6.91 -16.74 15.22
N ARG A 215 -7.76 -16.14 14.39
CA ARG A 215 -7.76 -14.69 14.17
C ARG A 215 -8.66 -13.94 15.13
N ASP A 216 -9.59 -14.61 15.81
CA ASP A 216 -10.56 -13.97 16.70
C ASP A 216 -11.26 -12.77 16.02
N LEU A 217 -11.79 -13.02 14.81
CA LEU A 217 -12.53 -12.00 14.06
C LEU A 217 -13.81 -11.62 14.83
N SER A 218 -14.19 -10.35 14.76
CA SER A 218 -15.45 -9.83 15.33
C SER A 218 -16.39 -9.39 14.22
N LEU A 219 -17.70 -9.41 14.50
CA LEU A 219 -18.75 -8.99 13.58
C LEU A 219 -19.63 -7.94 14.25
N VAL A 220 -19.98 -6.89 13.52
CA VAL A 220 -21.04 -5.96 13.93
C VAL A 220 -22.05 -5.77 12.82
N VAL A 221 -23.34 -5.77 13.14
CA VAL A 221 -24.42 -5.56 12.18
C VAL A 221 -24.96 -4.15 12.35
N PHE A 222 -25.01 -3.39 11.25
CA PHE A 222 -25.37 -1.97 11.27
C PHE A 222 -26.42 -1.60 10.20
N GLY A 223 -26.80 -2.51 9.31
CA GLY A 223 -27.65 -2.16 8.17
C GLY A 223 -28.61 -3.26 7.76
N LEU A 224 -29.65 -2.84 7.03
CA LEU A 224 -30.67 -3.70 6.48
C LEU A 224 -30.61 -3.69 4.95
N GLY A 225 -30.60 -4.86 4.34
CA GLY A 225 -30.68 -5.08 2.90
C GLY A 225 -32.09 -5.52 2.48
N ASP A 226 -32.17 -6.57 1.67
CA ASP A 226 -33.42 -7.24 1.32
C ASP A 226 -34.19 -7.71 2.56
N PHE A 227 -35.51 -7.56 2.55
CA PHE A 227 -36.38 -7.90 3.68
C PHE A 227 -37.76 -8.34 3.17
N SER A 228 -38.18 -9.55 3.55
CA SER A 228 -39.46 -10.12 3.13
C SER A 228 -40.11 -10.96 4.23
N PRO A 229 -41.41 -10.79 4.51
CA PRO A 229 -42.34 -9.85 3.85
C PRO A 229 -42.21 -8.41 4.38
N ILE A 230 -42.41 -7.42 3.50
CA ILE A 230 -42.14 -6.00 3.82
C ILE A 230 -42.92 -5.44 5.01
N HIS A 231 -44.11 -5.96 5.32
CA HIS A 231 -44.94 -5.48 6.44
C HIS A 231 -44.38 -5.83 7.83
N LEU A 232 -43.40 -6.74 7.92
CA LEU A 232 -42.69 -7.04 9.17
C LEU A 232 -41.45 -6.15 9.35
N ARG A 233 -41.13 -5.29 8.37
CA ARG A 233 -39.94 -4.44 8.42
C ARG A 233 -40.11 -3.37 9.51
N PRO A 234 -39.10 -3.11 10.35
CA PRO A 234 -39.15 -2.01 11.30
C PRO A 234 -39.33 -0.65 10.59
N SER A 235 -39.95 0.31 11.26
CA SER A 235 -40.18 1.65 10.69
C SER A 235 -38.95 2.53 10.77
N THR A 236 -38.09 2.29 11.77
CA THR A 236 -36.87 3.06 12.00
C THR A 236 -35.63 2.18 12.19
N GLN A 237 -34.46 2.75 11.90
CA GLN A 237 -33.16 2.14 12.13
C GLN A 237 -32.93 1.83 13.63
N TRP A 238 -33.50 2.66 14.52
CA TRP A 238 -33.45 2.39 15.97
C TRP A 238 -34.26 1.16 16.38
N GLU A 239 -35.47 0.99 15.83
CA GLU A 239 -36.26 -0.23 16.01
C GLU A 239 -35.56 -1.45 15.42
N PHE A 240 -34.86 -1.29 14.30
CA PHE A 240 -34.04 -2.33 13.71
C PHE A 240 -32.91 -2.78 14.66
N TYR A 241 -32.19 -1.87 15.31
CA TYR A 241 -31.17 -2.23 16.30
C TYR A 241 -31.75 -2.98 17.50
N LYS A 242 -32.94 -2.60 17.99
CA LYS A 242 -33.66 -3.38 19.02
C LYS A 242 -34.06 -4.78 18.54
N LEU A 243 -34.36 -4.94 17.26
CA LEU A 243 -34.65 -6.26 16.68
C LEU A 243 -33.37 -7.11 16.56
N LEU A 244 -32.23 -6.51 16.19
CA LEU A 244 -30.94 -7.21 16.16
C LEU A 244 -30.61 -7.84 17.52
N GLU A 245 -30.79 -7.11 18.61
CA GLU A 245 -30.58 -7.63 19.97
C GLU A 245 -31.48 -8.82 20.26
N LYS A 246 -32.77 -8.73 19.88
CA LYS A 246 -33.72 -9.85 20.04
C LYS A 246 -33.38 -11.05 19.17
N TRP A 247 -32.79 -10.82 18.00
CA TRP A 247 -32.31 -11.86 17.10
C TRP A 247 -30.99 -12.49 17.56
N GLY A 248 -30.36 -11.95 18.61
CA GLY A 248 -29.15 -12.49 19.23
C GLY A 248 -27.85 -11.85 18.78
N PHE A 249 -27.91 -10.73 18.03
CA PHE A 249 -26.73 -9.96 17.66
C PHE A 249 -26.35 -8.96 18.75
N GLU A 250 -25.04 -8.76 18.90
CA GLU A 250 -24.52 -7.59 19.60
C GLU A 250 -24.67 -6.34 18.72
N THR A 251 -25.15 -5.25 19.31
CA THR A 251 -25.28 -3.96 18.62
C THR A 251 -24.03 -3.11 18.84
N LEU A 252 -23.69 -2.30 17.83
CA LEU A 252 -22.61 -1.32 17.95
C LEU A 252 -22.96 -0.34 19.08
N GLN A 253 -21.99 -0.04 19.96
CA GLN A 253 -22.14 0.96 21.01
C GLN A 253 -20.90 1.87 21.04
N PRO A 254 -21.06 3.19 21.24
CA PRO A 254 -22.33 3.90 21.41
C PRO A 254 -23.02 4.20 20.06
N VAL A 255 -24.36 4.17 20.05
CA VAL A 255 -25.18 4.77 18.97
C VAL A 255 -26.05 5.86 19.59
N VAL A 256 -25.95 7.07 19.07
CA VAL A 256 -26.67 8.25 19.58
C VAL A 256 -27.75 8.66 18.59
N GLN A 257 -28.98 8.82 19.09
CA GLN A 257 -30.09 9.37 18.31
C GLN A 257 -30.25 10.86 18.60
N VAL A 258 -30.29 11.68 17.56
CA VAL A 258 -30.34 13.14 17.64
C VAL A 258 -31.38 13.72 16.70
N SER A 259 -31.91 14.88 17.06
CA SER A 259 -32.78 15.71 16.21
C SER A 259 -32.22 17.13 16.22
N GLY A 260 -32.17 17.78 15.05
CA GLY A 260 -31.59 19.12 14.93
C GLY A 260 -30.08 19.12 14.62
N TYR A 261 -29.62 20.18 13.94
CA TYR A 261 -28.22 20.28 13.52
C TYR A 261 -27.25 20.45 14.69
N GLU A 262 -27.59 21.24 15.70
CA GLU A 262 -26.67 21.49 16.83
C GLU A 262 -26.38 20.20 17.60
N SER A 263 -27.42 19.42 17.92
CA SER A 263 -27.26 18.11 18.55
C SER A 263 -26.54 17.11 17.65
N LEU A 264 -26.73 17.18 16.32
CA LEU A 264 -25.94 16.39 15.37
C LEU A 264 -24.46 16.75 15.41
N ALA A 265 -24.13 18.03 15.35
CA ALA A 265 -22.76 18.52 15.35
C ALA A 265 -22.05 18.13 16.66
N GLU A 266 -22.73 18.28 17.79
CA GLU A 266 -22.23 17.87 19.11
C GLU A 266 -22.00 16.35 19.18
N ALA A 267 -22.95 15.54 18.73
CA ALA A 267 -22.82 14.08 18.75
C ALA A 267 -21.71 13.58 17.81
N VAL A 268 -21.51 14.22 16.65
CA VAL A 268 -20.39 13.91 15.74
C VAL A 268 -19.07 14.30 16.40
N GLU A 269 -18.97 15.49 17.00
CA GLU A 269 -17.76 15.95 17.68
C GLU A 269 -17.38 15.04 18.87
N LEU A 270 -18.38 14.61 19.65
CA LEU A 270 -18.20 13.63 20.71
C LEU A 270 -17.70 12.30 20.15
N SER A 271 -18.39 11.72 19.15
CA SER A 271 -17.99 10.47 18.51
C SER A 271 -16.55 10.52 17.96
N GLN A 272 -16.14 11.67 17.41
CA GLN A 272 -14.78 11.87 16.90
C GLN A 272 -13.74 11.96 18.03
N SER A 273 -14.08 12.56 19.17
CA SER A 273 -13.15 12.67 20.31
C SER A 273 -13.01 11.35 21.07
N GLU A 274 -14.08 10.56 21.16
CA GLU A 274 -14.09 9.25 21.85
C GLU A 274 -13.51 8.11 21.00
N ARG A 275 -13.28 8.34 19.70
CA ARG A 275 -12.80 7.33 18.75
C ARG A 275 -11.62 6.49 19.26
N LEU A 276 -10.64 7.13 19.91
CA LEU A 276 -9.44 6.45 20.40
C LEU A 276 -9.68 5.57 21.63
N MET A 277 -10.85 5.69 22.27
CA MET A 277 -11.25 4.89 23.43
C MET A 277 -11.98 3.61 23.03
N TYR A 278 -12.41 3.48 21.77
CA TYR A 278 -13.05 2.24 21.31
C TYR A 278 -12.03 1.09 21.26
N PRO A 279 -12.44 -0.13 21.63
CA PRO A 279 -11.54 -1.30 21.60
C PRO A 279 -11.22 -1.79 20.18
N PHE A 280 -11.75 -1.12 19.15
CA PHE A 280 -11.64 -1.48 17.75
C PHE A 280 -11.27 -0.28 16.88
N PRO A 281 -10.63 -0.53 15.72
CA PRO A 281 -10.31 0.53 14.79
C PRO A 281 -11.59 1.11 14.20
N THR A 282 -11.68 2.42 14.23
CA THR A 282 -12.69 3.18 13.48
C THR A 282 -11.97 4.08 12.50
N ASP A 283 -12.64 4.55 11.45
CA ASP A 283 -12.08 5.45 10.44
C ASP A 283 -12.93 6.73 10.25
N GLY A 284 -13.89 6.98 11.14
CA GLY A 284 -14.76 8.16 11.17
C GLY A 284 -16.03 7.92 11.98
N THR A 285 -17.07 8.70 11.68
CA THR A 285 -18.42 8.59 12.24
C THR A 285 -19.41 8.45 11.08
N VAL A 286 -20.39 7.57 11.20
CA VAL A 286 -21.49 7.46 10.24
C VAL A 286 -22.72 8.18 10.80
N ILE A 287 -23.38 8.95 9.94
CA ILE A 287 -24.65 9.61 10.21
C ILE A 287 -25.69 8.95 9.32
N LYS A 288 -26.84 8.55 9.86
CA LYS A 288 -27.96 7.94 9.11
C LYS A 288 -29.28 8.60 9.47
N VAL A 289 -30.15 8.85 8.49
CA VAL A 289 -31.56 9.16 8.75
C VAL A 289 -32.24 7.92 9.36
N SER A 290 -32.91 8.08 10.49
CA SER A 290 -33.47 6.96 11.25
C SER A 290 -34.70 6.35 10.57
N SER A 291 -35.59 7.13 9.96
CA SER A 291 -36.82 6.62 9.32
C SER A 291 -36.55 5.94 7.98
N PHE A 292 -36.93 4.67 7.82
CA PHE A 292 -36.77 3.95 6.55
C PHE A 292 -37.63 4.54 5.42
N GLY A 293 -38.83 5.06 5.74
CA GLY A 293 -39.65 5.77 4.77
C GLY A 293 -39.00 7.07 4.25
N GLN A 294 -38.28 7.79 5.13
CA GLN A 294 -37.47 8.95 4.72
C GLN A 294 -36.25 8.54 3.89
N GLN A 295 -35.57 7.45 4.25
CA GLN A 295 -34.46 6.90 3.47
C GLN A 295 -34.89 6.54 2.04
N GLU A 296 -36.04 5.88 1.88
CA GLU A 296 -36.58 5.51 0.56
C GLU A 296 -36.89 6.74 -0.30
N ARG A 297 -37.45 7.80 0.30
CA ARG A 297 -37.75 9.06 -0.42
C ARG A 297 -36.50 9.84 -0.80
N LEU A 298 -35.50 9.90 0.08
CA LEU A 298 -34.18 10.49 -0.21
C LEU A 298 -33.45 9.70 -1.31
N GLY A 299 -33.71 8.40 -1.37
CA GLY A 299 -33.18 7.51 -2.38
C GLY A 299 -31.65 7.42 -2.34
N VAL A 300 -31.09 7.03 -3.48
CA VAL A 300 -29.65 6.83 -3.66
C VAL A 300 -29.15 7.70 -4.80
N SER A 301 -27.95 8.24 -4.66
CA SER A 301 -27.17 8.75 -5.78
C SER A 301 -26.59 7.56 -6.56
N ARG A 302 -25.72 7.84 -7.54
CA ARG A 302 -25.10 6.81 -8.38
C ARG A 302 -24.26 5.78 -7.60
N TYR A 303 -23.73 6.14 -6.43
CA TYR A 303 -22.79 5.29 -5.66
C TYR A 303 -23.01 5.31 -4.14
N ALA A 304 -23.89 6.18 -3.62
CA ALA A 304 -24.11 6.34 -2.19
C ALA A 304 -25.57 6.68 -1.85
N PRO A 305 -26.06 6.29 -0.66
CA PRO A 305 -27.36 6.72 -0.17
C PRO A 305 -27.36 8.22 0.13
N ASN A 306 -28.41 8.94 -0.28
CA ASN A 306 -28.57 10.36 0.07
C ASN A 306 -28.96 10.58 1.54
N TRP A 307 -29.25 9.50 2.26
CA TRP A 307 -29.73 9.48 3.63
C TRP A 307 -28.66 9.08 4.66
N ALA A 308 -27.41 8.82 4.22
CA ALA A 308 -26.31 8.55 5.12
C ALA A 308 -24.99 9.18 4.66
N LEU A 309 -24.16 9.55 5.63
CA LEU A 309 -22.90 10.27 5.43
C LEU A 309 -21.80 9.67 6.32
N ALA A 310 -20.59 9.51 5.79
CA ALA A 310 -19.41 9.21 6.59
C ALA A 310 -18.63 10.51 6.88
N TYR A 311 -18.72 11.00 8.12
CA TYR A 311 -17.89 12.10 8.58
C TYR A 311 -16.50 11.58 8.96
N LYS A 312 -15.52 11.89 8.12
CA LYS A 312 -14.14 11.44 8.27
C LYS A 312 -13.39 12.41 9.19
N SER A 313 -12.72 11.85 10.19
CA SER A 313 -11.69 12.57 10.93
C SER A 313 -10.63 13.03 9.94
N VAL A 314 -10.30 14.31 9.91
CA VAL A 314 -9.01 14.74 9.36
C VAL A 314 -7.97 13.99 10.19
N GLY A 315 -7.25 13.03 9.57
CA GLY A 315 -6.51 11.97 10.29
C GLY A 315 -5.76 12.51 11.50
N SER A 316 -5.84 11.80 12.63
CA SER A 316 -5.46 12.29 13.96
C SER A 316 -4.19 13.12 13.90
N MET A 317 -4.38 14.44 13.95
CA MET A 317 -3.28 15.39 13.98
C MET A 317 -2.83 15.44 15.42
N HIS A 318 -1.70 14.80 15.69
CA HIS A 318 -1.11 14.80 17.01
C HIS A 318 -0.29 16.08 17.18
N ARG A 319 -0.58 16.81 18.25
CA ARG A 319 0.11 18.05 18.58
C ARG A 319 1.31 17.73 19.47
N THR A 320 2.51 18.06 19.01
CA THR A 320 3.73 17.92 19.80
C THR A 320 4.64 19.14 19.60
N ARG A 321 5.66 19.30 20.43
CA ARG A 321 6.61 20.40 20.32
C ARG A 321 7.68 20.07 19.28
N LEU A 322 7.91 21.00 18.36
CA LEU A 322 9.06 21.01 17.45
C LEU A 322 10.29 21.47 18.23
N LEU A 323 11.23 20.57 18.48
CA LEU A 323 12.45 20.88 19.24
C LEU A 323 13.50 21.53 18.35
N GLU A 324 13.74 20.95 17.18
CA GLU A 324 14.80 21.36 16.27
C GLU A 324 14.44 21.00 14.82
N ILE A 325 14.91 21.79 13.86
CA ILE A 325 14.83 21.44 12.44
C ILE A 325 16.24 21.13 11.93
N ILE A 326 16.50 19.84 11.69
CA ILE A 326 17.82 19.38 11.23
C ILE A 326 17.79 19.13 9.72
N PRO A 327 18.63 19.80 8.92
CA PRO A 327 18.84 19.45 7.52
C PRO A 327 19.63 18.14 7.41
N GLN A 328 19.01 17.12 6.83
CA GLN A 328 19.65 15.83 6.58
C GLN A 328 20.11 15.75 5.12
N VAL A 329 21.36 15.36 4.91
CA VAL A 329 21.93 15.13 3.57
C VAL A 329 21.72 13.66 3.20
N GLY A 330 20.95 13.39 2.14
CA GLY A 330 20.72 12.05 1.64
C GLY A 330 21.86 11.52 0.77
N LYS A 331 21.79 10.23 0.39
CA LYS A 331 22.82 9.54 -0.42
C LYS A 331 23.16 10.21 -1.75
N THR A 332 22.20 10.87 -2.40
CA THR A 332 22.41 11.61 -3.66
C THR A 332 22.85 13.06 -3.46
N GLY A 333 23.06 13.48 -2.21
CA GLY A 333 23.31 14.87 -1.83
C GLY A 333 22.04 15.71 -1.65
N LEU A 334 20.84 15.18 -1.91
CA LEU A 334 19.58 15.88 -1.64
C LEU A 334 19.49 16.23 -0.16
N VAL A 335 19.23 17.50 0.15
CA VAL A 335 19.09 17.99 1.52
C VAL A 335 17.62 18.17 1.85
N THR A 336 17.15 17.47 2.88
CA THR A 336 15.76 17.54 3.35
C THR A 336 15.71 17.97 4.81
N PRO A 337 14.88 18.95 5.18
CA PRO A 337 14.66 19.27 6.59
C PRO A 337 13.85 18.17 7.28
N VAL A 338 14.27 17.81 8.49
CA VAL A 338 13.60 16.84 9.35
C VAL A 338 13.27 17.52 10.67
N ALA A 339 12.02 17.39 11.10
CA ALA A 339 11.59 17.86 12.41
C ALA A 339 12.03 16.87 13.48
N HIS A 340 12.76 17.34 14.46
CA HIS A 340 12.98 16.65 15.72
C HIS A 340 11.89 17.11 16.70
N LEU A 341 11.16 16.16 17.24
CA LEU A 341 9.94 16.39 18.00
C LEU A 341 10.11 15.90 19.44
N GLU A 342 9.40 16.54 20.36
CA GLU A 342 9.12 15.95 21.66
C GLU A 342 8.36 14.63 21.43
N GLU A 343 8.85 13.55 22.05
CA GLU A 343 8.37 12.19 21.78
C GLU A 343 6.87 12.08 22.02
N ILE A 344 6.14 11.60 21.01
CA ILE A 344 4.68 11.43 21.07
C ILE A 344 4.29 10.05 20.52
N GLU A 345 3.27 9.44 21.10
CA GLU A 345 2.72 8.19 20.61
C GLU A 345 1.64 8.45 19.54
N ILE A 346 1.83 7.89 18.34
CA ILE A 346 0.90 8.02 17.22
C ILE A 346 0.63 6.63 16.68
N GLY A 347 -0.60 6.13 16.86
CA GLY A 347 -1.00 4.80 16.39
C GLY A 347 -0.10 3.68 16.91
N GLY A 348 0.16 3.65 18.23
CA GLY A 348 0.94 2.60 18.90
C GLY A 348 2.45 2.62 18.66
N SER A 349 3.01 3.64 17.99
CA SER A 349 4.46 3.81 17.87
C SER A 349 4.91 5.17 18.38
N ARG A 350 6.06 5.20 19.03
CA ARG A 350 6.74 6.44 19.43
C ARG A 350 7.31 7.17 18.22
N VAL A 351 6.99 8.44 18.10
CA VAL A 351 7.42 9.34 17.04
C VAL A 351 8.21 10.48 17.68
N SER A 352 9.50 10.56 17.35
CA SER A 352 10.40 11.66 17.74
C SER A 352 10.98 12.41 16.53
N ARG A 353 10.68 11.93 15.31
CA ARG A 353 11.10 12.55 14.06
C ARG A 353 9.97 12.53 13.04
N ALA A 354 9.86 13.61 12.26
CA ALA A 354 8.88 13.71 11.18
C ALA A 354 9.46 14.45 9.97
N SER A 355 9.01 14.06 8.77
CA SER A 355 9.38 14.76 7.53
C SER A 355 8.79 16.16 7.49
N LEU A 356 9.61 17.14 7.08
CA LEU A 356 9.18 18.50 6.71
C LEU A 356 9.11 18.69 5.18
N HIS A 357 9.31 17.63 4.40
CA HIS A 357 9.28 17.60 2.93
C HIS A 357 10.38 18.43 2.23
N SER A 358 10.44 19.73 2.46
CA SER A 358 11.37 20.65 1.79
C SER A 358 11.56 21.94 2.59
N PHE A 359 12.64 22.67 2.33
CA PHE A 359 12.86 23.99 2.94
C PHE A 359 11.74 24.99 2.63
N ARG A 360 11.18 24.91 1.41
CA ARG A 360 10.03 25.72 1.01
C ARG A 360 8.81 25.45 1.89
N PHE A 361 8.57 24.21 2.30
CA PHE A 361 7.47 23.89 3.21
C PHE A 361 7.66 24.52 4.59
N VAL A 362 8.90 24.52 5.09
CA VAL A 362 9.27 25.19 6.36
C VAL A 362 9.01 26.68 6.28
N GLU A 363 9.40 27.33 5.17
CA GLU A 363 9.16 28.74 4.90
C GLU A 363 7.67 29.06 4.75
N GLU A 364 6.93 28.29 3.93
CA GLU A 364 5.49 28.50 3.67
C GLU A 364 4.61 28.29 4.90
N LYS A 365 5.00 27.37 5.79
CA LYS A 365 4.32 27.13 7.06
C LYS A 365 4.88 27.96 8.22
N ASP A 366 5.91 28.77 7.98
CA ASP A 366 6.63 29.57 8.97
C ASP A 366 6.94 28.74 10.24
N LEU A 367 7.50 27.55 10.06
CA LEU A 367 7.82 26.65 11.18
C LEU A 367 9.04 27.18 11.95
N ARG A 368 8.92 27.27 13.27
CA ARG A 368 9.99 27.74 14.15
C ARG A 368 10.28 26.73 15.25
N GLU A 369 11.54 26.62 15.63
CA GLU A 369 11.94 25.79 16.77
C GLU A 369 11.25 26.29 18.05
N GLY A 370 10.78 25.36 18.86
CA GLY A 370 9.92 25.61 20.02
C GLY A 370 8.42 25.69 19.73
N ASP A 371 7.99 25.80 18.46
CA ASP A 371 6.57 25.81 18.13
C ASP A 371 5.90 24.47 18.48
N PHE A 372 4.59 24.54 18.73
CA PHE A 372 3.76 23.33 18.67
C PHE A 372 3.34 23.08 17.22
N VAL A 373 3.51 21.83 16.77
CA VAL A 373 3.24 21.40 15.40
C VAL A 373 2.25 20.25 15.37
N PHE A 374 1.51 20.16 14.27
CA PHE A 374 0.60 19.07 14.00
C PHE A 374 1.32 18.00 13.18
N VAL A 375 1.28 16.76 13.67
CA VAL A 375 1.96 15.61 13.09
C VAL A 375 0.93 14.54 12.77
N LYS A 376 1.02 13.97 11.58
CA LYS A 376 0.24 12.80 11.20
C LYS A 376 1.14 11.74 10.59
N LYS A 377 0.70 10.49 10.60
CA LYS A 377 1.34 9.44 9.80
C LYS A 377 0.68 9.33 8.43
N ALA A 378 1.45 9.55 7.37
CA ALA A 378 1.03 9.22 6.01
C ALA A 378 0.90 7.71 5.87
N GLY A 379 -0.28 7.23 5.45
CA GLY A 379 -0.57 5.79 5.33
C GLY A 379 -0.25 5.01 6.61
N GLU A 380 -0.41 5.65 7.78
CA GLU A 380 -0.11 5.10 9.11
C GLU A 380 1.35 4.68 9.38
N ILE A 381 2.28 5.03 8.48
CA ILE A 381 3.68 4.60 8.58
C ILE A 381 4.64 5.80 8.74
N ILE A 382 4.57 6.81 7.85
CA ILE A 382 5.60 7.86 7.78
C ILE A 382 5.12 9.11 8.51
N PRO A 383 5.73 9.51 9.65
CA PRO A 383 5.36 10.74 10.32
C PRO A 383 5.75 11.97 9.50
N GLN A 384 4.82 12.91 9.37
CA GLN A 384 5.00 14.18 8.66
C GLN A 384 4.32 15.31 9.41
N VAL A 385 4.97 16.47 9.45
CA VAL A 385 4.35 17.69 9.99
C VAL A 385 3.38 18.24 8.93
N THR A 386 2.17 18.58 9.34
CA THR A 386 1.13 19.15 8.46
C THR A 386 1.02 20.66 8.59
N GLY A 387 1.43 21.21 9.73
CA GLY A 387 1.36 22.63 10.01
C GLY A 387 1.74 22.96 11.44
N VAL A 388 1.52 24.22 11.80
CA VAL A 388 1.92 24.82 13.08
C VAL A 388 0.72 25.36 13.83
N ASP A 389 0.74 25.23 15.15
CA ASP A 389 -0.22 25.85 16.05
C ASP A 389 0.22 27.28 16.37
N LEU A 390 -0.17 28.23 15.52
CA LEU A 390 0.16 29.64 15.66
C LEU A 390 -0.41 30.28 16.94
N ALA A 391 -1.52 29.77 17.47
CA ALA A 391 -2.16 30.33 18.66
C ALA A 391 -1.30 30.12 19.92
N SER A 392 -0.49 29.07 19.93
CA SER A 392 0.41 28.73 21.03
C SER A 392 1.84 29.29 20.85
N ARG A 393 2.10 30.04 19.77
CA ARG A 393 3.43 30.54 19.45
C ARG A 393 3.83 31.67 20.38
N SER A 394 5.05 31.60 20.90
CA SER A 394 5.64 32.72 21.63
C SER A 394 5.87 33.91 20.69
N PRO A 395 5.49 35.15 21.07
CA PRO A 395 5.83 36.34 20.30
C PRO A 395 7.34 36.53 20.08
N SER A 396 8.18 35.92 20.92
CA SER A 396 9.64 35.96 20.82
C SER A 396 10.26 34.82 20.01
N SER A 397 9.47 33.91 19.43
CA SER A 397 10.00 32.77 18.66
C SER A 397 10.79 33.27 17.44
N PRO A 398 12.10 32.97 17.33
CA PRO A 398 12.93 33.43 16.23
C PRO A 398 12.52 32.76 14.92
N TYR A 399 12.66 33.48 13.80
CA TYR A 399 12.48 32.88 12.47
C TYR A 399 13.53 31.82 12.22
N TRP A 400 13.10 30.66 11.72
CA TRP A 400 14.03 29.65 11.27
C TRP A 400 14.67 30.07 9.94
N GLN A 401 15.99 29.92 9.85
CA GLN A 401 16.75 30.23 8.63
C GLN A 401 17.40 28.97 8.10
N ALA A 402 17.17 28.69 6.81
CA ALA A 402 17.81 27.56 6.15
C ALA A 402 19.33 27.75 6.14
N PRO A 403 20.11 26.77 6.62
CA PRO A 403 21.56 26.88 6.59
C PRO A 403 22.05 26.93 5.15
N GLU A 404 23.03 27.81 4.89
CA GLU A 404 23.66 27.93 3.57
C GLU A 404 24.73 26.85 3.33
N TYR A 405 25.25 26.23 4.38
CA TYR A 405 26.38 25.31 4.34
C TYR A 405 26.03 23.96 4.97
N CYS A 406 26.62 22.91 4.42
CA CYS A 406 26.54 21.57 4.96
C CYS A 406 27.28 21.48 6.30
N SER A 407 26.60 21.07 7.37
CA SER A 407 27.23 20.84 8.67
C SER A 407 28.25 19.71 8.66
N ALA A 408 28.12 18.76 7.71
CA ALA A 408 28.99 17.59 7.64
C ALA A 408 30.28 17.82 6.84
N CYS A 409 30.26 18.63 5.77
CA CYS A 409 31.46 18.88 4.93
C CYS A 409 31.80 20.36 4.72
N GLY A 410 31.02 21.30 5.27
CA GLY A 410 31.24 22.74 5.11
C GLY A 410 30.93 23.31 3.73
N SER A 411 30.55 22.47 2.75
CA SER A 411 30.26 22.94 1.39
C SER A 411 28.99 23.78 1.33
N LYS A 412 29.00 24.86 0.53
CA LYS A 412 27.81 25.68 0.27
C LYS A 412 26.76 24.84 -0.47
N PHE A 413 25.55 24.80 0.06
CA PHE A 413 24.44 24.12 -0.61
C PHE A 413 24.09 24.81 -1.92
N VAL A 414 23.70 24.01 -2.92
CA VAL A 414 23.35 24.48 -4.26
C VAL A 414 21.88 24.20 -4.57
N ARG A 415 21.24 25.15 -5.25
CA ARG A 415 19.91 25.02 -5.84
C ARG A 415 20.07 25.18 -7.35
N LYS A 416 19.58 24.22 -8.13
CA LYS A 416 19.55 24.38 -9.60
C LYS A 416 18.45 25.37 -9.97
N GLU A 417 18.70 26.17 -11.00
CA GLU A 417 17.74 27.16 -11.48
C GLU A 417 16.38 26.49 -11.80
N GLY A 418 15.30 27.05 -11.26
CA GLY A 418 13.94 26.49 -11.38
C GLY A 418 13.63 25.27 -10.49
N GLN A 419 14.54 24.80 -9.64
CA GLN A 419 14.30 23.66 -8.74
C GLN A 419 14.12 24.09 -7.27
N VAL A 420 13.14 23.48 -6.60
CA VAL A 420 12.90 23.66 -5.15
C VAL A 420 13.89 22.86 -4.29
N LYS A 421 14.47 21.80 -4.85
CA LYS A 421 15.36 20.88 -4.14
C LYS A 421 16.75 21.49 -3.94
N VAL A 422 17.29 21.28 -2.75
CA VAL A 422 18.62 21.74 -2.32
C VAL A 422 19.57 20.55 -2.28
N TYR A 423 20.82 20.75 -2.69
CA TYR A 423 21.81 19.67 -2.72
C TYR A 423 23.12 20.09 -2.06
N CYS A 424 23.76 19.14 -1.36
CA CYS A 424 25.18 19.17 -1.05
C CYS A 424 25.97 18.78 -2.31
N PRO A 425 26.75 19.70 -2.92
CA PRO A 425 27.44 19.42 -4.18
C PRO A 425 28.62 18.46 -3.98
N ASP A 426 29.26 18.51 -2.81
CA ASP A 426 30.45 17.73 -2.51
C ASP A 426 30.12 16.24 -2.41
N VAL A 427 30.72 15.45 -3.30
CA VAL A 427 30.56 13.99 -3.40
C VAL A 427 31.35 13.25 -2.31
N SER A 428 32.35 13.90 -1.72
CA SER A 428 33.17 13.38 -0.61
C SER A 428 32.57 13.70 0.76
N CYS A 429 31.36 14.29 0.80
CA CYS A 429 30.69 14.61 2.05
C CYS A 429 30.49 13.33 2.90
N PRO A 430 30.94 13.31 4.17
CA PRO A 430 30.88 12.13 5.01
C PRO A 430 29.44 11.66 5.26
N GLU A 431 28.48 12.60 5.36
CA GLU A 431 27.06 12.24 5.50
C GLU A 431 26.52 11.56 4.25
N ARG A 432 26.93 12.00 3.04
CA ARG A 432 26.56 11.32 1.79
C ARG A 432 27.16 9.92 1.73
N LEU A 433 28.42 9.76 2.13
CA LEU A 433 29.08 8.47 2.19
C LEU A 433 28.35 7.53 3.15
N LYS A 434 28.06 7.97 4.38
CA LYS A 434 27.27 7.20 5.36
C LYS A 434 25.94 6.74 4.79
N GLN A 435 25.16 7.63 4.16
CA GLN A 435 23.87 7.28 3.56
C GLN A 435 24.00 6.33 2.36
N ARG A 436 25.11 6.41 1.60
CA ARG A 436 25.42 5.45 0.52
C ARG A 436 25.77 4.08 1.09
N LEU A 437 26.59 4.02 2.14
CA LEU A 437 26.94 2.77 2.84
C LEU A 437 25.70 2.11 3.43
N LEU A 438 24.85 2.87 4.14
CA LEU A 438 23.57 2.37 4.66
C LEU A 438 22.66 1.80 3.57
N HIS A 439 22.63 2.45 2.41
CA HIS A 439 21.90 1.95 1.26
C HIS A 439 22.52 0.68 0.68
N PHE A 440 23.85 0.64 0.56
CA PHE A 440 24.61 -0.49 0.02
C PHE A 440 24.41 -1.76 0.85
N VAL A 441 24.52 -1.66 2.17
CA VAL A 441 24.35 -2.81 3.10
C VAL A 441 22.88 -3.24 3.26
N SER A 442 21.91 -2.45 2.77
CA SER A 442 20.50 -2.72 2.98
C SER A 442 20.03 -4.05 2.36
N LYS A 443 18.94 -4.59 2.92
CA LYS A 443 18.31 -5.85 2.48
C LYS A 443 17.91 -5.89 1.00
N SER A 444 17.63 -4.74 0.38
CA SER A 444 17.27 -4.67 -1.05
C SER A 444 18.50 -4.51 -1.95
N ALA A 445 19.66 -4.16 -1.40
CA ALA A 445 20.92 -3.98 -2.10
C ALA A 445 21.85 -5.17 -1.85
N MET A 446 22.96 -5.04 -1.14
CA MET A 446 23.89 -6.17 -0.96
C MET A 446 23.53 -7.08 0.22
N ASP A 447 22.52 -6.73 1.01
CA ASP A 447 22.00 -7.55 2.11
C ASP A 447 23.11 -8.00 3.08
N ILE A 448 23.79 -7.00 3.63
CA ILE A 448 24.96 -7.15 4.50
C ILE A 448 24.51 -6.83 5.93
N GLU A 449 24.25 -7.87 6.70
CA GLU A 449 23.71 -7.75 8.05
C GLU A 449 24.78 -7.28 9.06
N GLY A 450 24.34 -6.59 10.13
CA GLY A 450 25.21 -6.11 11.21
C GLY A 450 25.77 -4.68 11.03
N TRP A 451 25.67 -4.10 9.84
CA TRP A 451 26.24 -2.78 9.52
C TRP A 451 25.23 -1.63 9.71
N GLY A 452 24.86 -1.37 10.96
CA GLY A 452 23.90 -0.32 11.33
C GLY A 452 24.43 1.12 11.26
N GLU A 453 23.53 2.10 11.42
CA GLU A 453 23.87 3.53 11.33
C GLU A 453 24.93 3.96 12.35
N ALA A 454 24.87 3.47 13.59
CA ALA A 454 25.85 3.83 14.61
C ALA A 454 27.27 3.40 14.22
N THR A 455 27.43 2.15 13.79
CA THR A 455 28.73 1.58 13.36
C THR A 455 29.29 2.30 12.14
N LEU A 456 28.48 2.46 11.09
CA LEU A 456 28.92 3.14 9.87
C LEU A 456 29.24 4.61 10.12
N SER A 457 28.50 5.28 11.01
CA SER A 457 28.78 6.66 11.39
C SER A 457 30.16 6.80 12.03
N GLU A 458 30.50 5.91 12.96
CA GLU A 458 31.78 5.98 13.67
C GLU A 458 32.96 5.63 12.76
N LEU A 459 32.82 4.63 11.89
CA LEU A 459 33.86 4.25 10.93
C LEU A 459 34.12 5.34 9.88
N VAL A 460 33.07 6.02 9.39
CA VAL A 460 33.24 7.18 8.50
C VAL A 460 33.88 8.34 9.24
N LYS A 461 33.45 8.63 10.47
CA LYS A 461 33.98 9.73 11.29
C LYS A 461 35.45 9.56 11.66
N THR A 462 35.88 8.33 11.95
CA THR A 462 37.28 7.99 12.26
C THR A 462 38.15 7.87 11.00
N GLY A 463 37.57 8.03 9.80
CA GLY A 463 38.27 7.96 8.53
C GLY A 463 38.64 6.54 8.10
N LYS A 464 38.07 5.50 8.74
CA LYS A 464 38.26 4.09 8.37
C LYS A 464 37.48 3.72 7.11
N LEU A 465 36.39 4.42 6.82
CA LEU A 465 35.63 4.28 5.57
C LEU A 465 35.60 5.61 4.82
N ALA A 466 36.16 5.62 3.61
CA ALA A 466 36.10 6.72 2.64
C ALA A 466 35.32 6.35 1.36
N SER A 467 35.11 5.06 1.10
CA SER A 467 34.29 4.55 0.01
C SER A 467 33.52 3.26 0.39
N ILE A 468 32.81 2.66 -0.56
CA ILE A 468 32.09 1.40 -0.34
C ILE A 468 33.07 0.23 -0.35
N SER A 469 34.05 0.24 -1.27
CA SER A 469 35.10 -0.78 -1.35
C SER A 469 35.89 -0.92 -0.05
N ASP A 470 36.03 0.18 0.72
CA ASP A 470 36.75 0.17 1.99
C ASP A 470 36.14 -0.81 3.01
N LEU A 471 34.84 -1.12 2.92
CA LEU A 471 34.19 -2.13 3.77
C LEU A 471 34.91 -3.49 3.70
N PHE A 472 35.42 -3.85 2.52
CA PHE A 472 35.97 -5.17 2.24
C PHE A 472 37.46 -5.30 2.56
N VAL A 473 38.11 -4.22 2.98
CA VAL A 473 39.53 -4.21 3.38
C VAL A 473 39.73 -3.92 4.87
N LEU A 474 38.63 -3.67 5.61
CA LEU A 474 38.66 -3.56 7.06
C LEU A 474 39.21 -4.84 7.70
N GLN A 475 39.94 -4.67 8.79
CA GLN A 475 40.44 -5.78 9.61
C GLN A 475 39.60 -5.92 10.88
N ASP A 476 39.64 -7.09 11.53
CA ASP A 476 38.93 -7.34 12.78
C ASP A 476 39.27 -6.29 13.85
N GLU A 477 40.53 -5.85 13.91
CA GLU A 477 41.00 -4.84 14.85
C GLU A 477 40.33 -3.48 14.66
N ASP A 478 39.86 -3.16 13.44
CA ASP A 478 39.14 -1.92 13.17
C ASP A 478 37.72 -1.93 13.77
N LEU A 479 37.13 -3.12 13.95
CA LEU A 479 35.78 -3.30 14.51
C LEU A 479 35.79 -3.47 16.03
N VAL A 480 36.80 -4.14 16.57
CA VAL A 480 36.94 -4.39 18.03
C VAL A 480 37.15 -3.08 18.82
N GLN A 481 37.66 -2.02 18.18
CA GLN A 481 37.82 -0.71 18.81
C GLN A 481 36.50 0.06 18.99
N LEU A 482 35.38 -0.43 18.45
CA LEU A 482 34.09 0.24 18.54
C LEU A 482 33.40 -0.07 19.88
N PRO A 483 33.04 0.95 20.69
CA PRO A 483 32.60 0.78 22.09
C PRO A 483 31.28 0.02 22.29
N HIS A 484 30.57 -0.35 21.21
CA HIS A 484 29.26 -1.00 21.25
C HIS A 484 29.24 -2.38 20.56
N LEU A 485 30.40 -2.92 20.18
CA LEU A 485 30.53 -4.19 19.48
C LEU A 485 31.22 -5.24 20.34
N SER A 486 30.67 -6.45 20.36
CA SER A 486 31.35 -7.64 20.89
C SER A 486 32.18 -8.32 19.80
N ASP A 487 33.21 -9.07 20.19
CA ASP A 487 34.04 -9.85 19.26
C ASP A 487 33.19 -10.78 18.37
N GLU A 488 32.17 -11.43 18.94
CA GLU A 488 31.23 -12.28 18.19
C GLU A 488 30.41 -11.49 17.15
N SER A 489 30.05 -10.25 17.46
CA SER A 489 29.30 -9.40 16.53
C SER A 489 30.20 -8.92 15.39
N ALA A 490 31.46 -8.57 15.68
CA ALA A 490 32.45 -8.21 14.68
C ALA A 490 32.71 -9.37 13.70
N ALA A 491 32.90 -10.60 14.20
CA ALA A 491 33.08 -11.78 13.36
C ALA A 491 31.88 -12.02 12.42
N ARG A 492 30.64 -11.89 12.92
CA ARG A 492 29.42 -12.01 12.09
C ARG A 492 29.30 -10.93 11.02
N MET A 493 29.76 -9.72 11.33
CA MET A 493 29.79 -8.62 10.37
C MET A 493 30.79 -8.87 9.24
N MET A 494 31.95 -9.46 9.54
CA MET A 494 32.94 -9.84 8.54
C MET A 494 32.43 -11.00 7.68
N GLU A 495 31.81 -12.02 8.28
CA GLU A 495 31.16 -13.12 7.56
C GLU A 495 30.06 -12.62 6.61
N SER A 496 29.31 -11.57 6.98
CA SER A 496 28.28 -11.00 6.11
C SER A 496 28.84 -10.27 4.89
N LEU A 497 30.05 -9.71 4.97
CA LEU A 497 30.77 -9.14 3.82
C LEU A 497 31.24 -10.23 2.85
N GLU A 498 31.75 -11.35 3.34
CA GLU A 498 32.15 -12.48 2.49
C GLU A 498 30.95 -13.05 1.72
N LYS A 499 29.84 -13.30 2.42
CA LYS A 499 28.60 -13.81 1.82
C LYS A 499 28.02 -12.88 0.75
N CYS A 500 28.27 -11.57 0.83
CA CYS A 500 27.69 -10.65 -0.14
C CYS A 500 28.35 -10.72 -1.52
N GLN A 501 29.48 -11.40 -1.67
CA GLN A 501 30.12 -11.64 -2.97
C GLN A 501 29.22 -12.47 -3.90
N GLU A 502 28.36 -13.31 -3.33
CA GLU A 502 27.36 -14.12 -4.05
C GLU A 502 26.13 -13.32 -4.51
N ARG A 503 26.06 -12.01 -4.27
CA ARG A 503 24.94 -11.19 -4.74
C ARG A 503 25.09 -10.84 -6.21
N SER A 504 23.94 -10.74 -6.87
CA SER A 504 23.88 -10.47 -8.31
C SER A 504 24.33 -9.06 -8.68
N PHE A 505 24.78 -8.90 -9.92
CA PHE A 505 25.13 -7.61 -10.49
C PHE A 505 23.98 -6.58 -10.40
N ALA A 506 22.72 -7.00 -10.56
CA ALA A 506 21.56 -6.11 -10.42
C ALA A 506 21.44 -5.47 -9.03
N ARG A 507 21.78 -6.22 -7.98
CA ARG A 507 21.78 -5.77 -6.59
C ARG A 507 22.96 -4.87 -6.30
N LEU A 508 24.13 -5.18 -6.87
CA LEU A 508 25.31 -4.31 -6.81
C LEU A 508 25.03 -2.95 -7.44
N VAL A 509 24.49 -2.91 -8.67
CA VAL A 509 24.12 -1.67 -9.37
C VAL A 509 23.10 -0.86 -8.55
N TYR A 510 22.14 -1.51 -7.90
CA TYR A 510 21.23 -0.83 -7.00
C TYR A 510 21.96 -0.25 -5.78
N GLY A 511 22.85 -1.02 -5.16
CA GLY A 511 23.66 -0.64 -4.00
C GLY A 511 24.60 0.54 -4.25
N LEU A 512 25.08 0.74 -5.48
CA LEU A 512 25.91 1.89 -5.87
C LEU A 512 25.20 3.25 -5.72
N ALA A 513 23.87 3.25 -5.55
CA ALA A 513 23.05 4.43 -5.32
C ALA A 513 23.16 5.48 -6.45
N ILE A 514 23.31 5.03 -7.71
CA ILE A 514 23.36 5.90 -8.88
C ILE A 514 22.02 6.66 -8.98
N PRO A 515 22.01 8.02 -8.90
CA PRO A 515 20.84 8.85 -9.13
C PRO A 515 20.07 8.40 -10.37
N GLU A 516 18.74 8.36 -10.26
CA GLU A 516 17.84 7.89 -11.32
C GLU A 516 17.87 6.39 -11.61
N ILE A 517 18.68 5.58 -10.92
CA ILE A 517 18.72 4.13 -11.10
C ILE A 517 18.24 3.45 -9.81
N GLY A 518 16.92 3.27 -9.71
CA GLY A 518 16.29 2.48 -8.64
C GLY A 518 16.26 0.97 -8.96
N LEU A 519 15.67 0.18 -8.06
CA LEU A 519 15.68 -1.30 -8.10
C LEU A 519 15.25 -1.89 -9.45
N VAL A 520 14.17 -1.39 -10.04
CA VAL A 520 13.69 -1.88 -11.35
C VAL A 520 14.67 -1.52 -12.48
N ARG A 521 15.31 -0.35 -12.41
CA ARG A 521 16.26 0.10 -13.45
C ARG A 521 17.61 -0.60 -13.31
N SER A 522 18.04 -0.92 -12.09
CA SER A 522 19.28 -1.69 -11.88
C SER A 522 19.18 -3.09 -12.47
N GLY A 523 18.02 -3.75 -12.35
CA GLY A 523 17.76 -5.03 -13.03
C GLY A 523 17.90 -4.92 -14.56
N LYS A 524 17.39 -3.84 -15.17
CA LYS A 524 17.54 -3.62 -16.62
C LYS A 524 18.97 -3.34 -17.04
N VAL A 525 19.72 -2.59 -16.23
CA VAL A 525 21.15 -2.36 -16.47
C VAL A 525 21.92 -3.67 -16.40
N ALA A 526 21.63 -4.51 -15.40
CA ALA A 526 22.24 -5.82 -15.28
C ALA A 526 21.87 -6.74 -16.44
N SER A 527 20.60 -6.78 -16.89
CA SER A 527 20.22 -7.56 -18.06
C SER A 527 20.88 -7.09 -19.36
N ALA A 528 21.11 -5.78 -19.51
CA ALA A 528 21.73 -5.23 -20.70
C ALA A 528 23.24 -5.44 -20.77
N LEU A 529 23.91 -5.55 -19.62
CA LEU A 529 25.38 -5.61 -19.52
C LEU A 529 25.90 -6.97 -19.02
N GLY A 530 25.06 -7.80 -18.43
CA GLY A 530 25.43 -9.08 -17.84
C GLY A 530 26.11 -8.93 -16.47
N ASP A 531 27.29 -8.31 -16.45
CA ASP A 531 28.20 -8.33 -15.30
C ASP A 531 28.90 -6.98 -15.02
N LEU A 532 29.69 -6.98 -13.94
CA LEU A 532 30.49 -5.83 -13.53
C LEU A 532 31.70 -5.58 -14.47
N ALA A 533 32.09 -6.54 -15.30
CA ALA A 533 33.24 -6.39 -16.20
C ALA A 533 33.02 -5.25 -17.22
N HIS A 534 31.78 -5.10 -17.70
CA HIS A 534 31.43 -3.97 -18.58
C HIS A 534 31.54 -2.63 -17.87
N PHE A 535 31.19 -2.57 -16.59
CA PHE A 535 31.38 -1.36 -15.78
C PHE A 535 32.86 -1.06 -15.56
N ALA A 536 33.70 -2.09 -15.35
CA ALA A 536 35.15 -1.92 -15.27
C ALA A 536 35.74 -1.39 -16.59
N GLU A 537 35.32 -1.94 -17.74
CA GLU A 537 35.72 -1.43 -19.06
C GLU A 537 35.32 0.04 -19.24
N TRP A 538 34.09 0.40 -18.88
CA TRP A 538 33.64 1.81 -18.95
C TRP A 538 34.35 2.71 -17.96
N ALA A 539 34.82 2.19 -16.83
CA ALA A 539 35.63 2.94 -15.88
C ALA A 539 37.00 3.30 -16.49
N GLU A 540 37.60 2.41 -17.27
CA GLU A 540 38.89 2.63 -17.94
C GLU A 540 38.76 3.49 -19.21
N GLN A 541 37.81 3.13 -20.09
CA GLN A 541 37.71 3.65 -21.46
C GLN A 541 36.64 4.73 -21.63
N GLY A 542 35.73 4.85 -20.66
CA GLY A 542 34.58 5.75 -20.69
C GLY A 542 33.28 5.05 -21.08
N CYS A 543 32.15 5.52 -20.52
CA CYS A 543 30.83 4.98 -20.82
C CYS A 543 30.38 5.34 -22.26
N PRO A 544 29.95 4.38 -23.09
CA PRO A 544 29.58 4.62 -24.47
C PRO A 544 28.31 5.49 -24.63
N SER A 545 28.24 6.18 -25.78
CA SER A 545 27.13 7.05 -26.16
C SER A 545 25.93 6.33 -26.78
N GLY A 546 26.08 5.05 -27.15
CA GLY A 546 25.14 4.28 -27.99
C GLY A 546 24.06 3.49 -27.24
N ASP A 547 23.08 2.97 -27.98
CA ASP A 547 21.84 2.36 -27.47
C ASP A 547 22.08 0.97 -26.84
N LEU A 548 22.20 0.90 -25.52
CA LEU A 548 22.32 -0.36 -24.74
C LEU A 548 20.96 -1.06 -24.52
N GLU A 549 19.97 -0.81 -25.40
CA GLU A 549 18.54 -1.02 -25.13
C GLU A 549 18.05 -0.37 -23.80
N LEU A 550 18.84 0.55 -23.24
CA LEU A 550 18.49 1.29 -22.04
C LEU A 550 17.73 2.56 -22.41
N LYS A 551 16.71 2.89 -21.62
CA LYS A 551 16.02 4.18 -21.80
C LYS A 551 17.01 5.33 -21.64
N GLN A 552 16.87 6.37 -22.47
CA GLN A 552 17.75 7.55 -22.52
C GLN A 552 18.08 8.16 -21.15
N ARG A 553 17.11 8.19 -20.22
CA ARG A 553 17.32 8.70 -18.85
C ARG A 553 18.33 7.87 -18.04
N THR A 554 18.29 6.54 -18.18
CA THR A 554 19.23 5.63 -17.51
C THR A 554 20.61 5.73 -18.15
N GLN A 555 20.69 5.75 -19.49
CA GLN A 555 21.95 5.93 -20.23
C GLN A 555 22.68 7.21 -19.78
N ARG A 556 21.96 8.34 -19.74
CA ARG A 556 22.52 9.63 -19.33
C ARG A 556 23.00 9.63 -17.88
N ALA A 557 22.28 8.96 -16.99
CA ALA A 557 22.66 8.87 -15.58
C ALA A 557 23.97 8.07 -15.40
N LEU A 558 24.13 6.96 -16.14
CA LEU A 558 25.36 6.17 -16.17
C LEU A 558 26.52 7.00 -16.71
N GLN A 559 26.37 7.62 -17.88
CA GLN A 559 27.41 8.48 -18.49
C GLN A 559 27.90 9.56 -17.51
N GLN A 560 26.97 10.29 -16.88
CA GLN A 560 27.32 11.33 -15.91
C GLN A 560 28.08 10.80 -14.69
N HIS A 561 27.82 9.56 -14.25
CA HIS A 561 28.56 8.96 -13.12
C HIS A 561 29.93 8.46 -13.55
N PHE A 562 30.01 7.85 -14.73
CA PHE A 562 31.25 7.45 -15.34
C PHE A 562 32.11 8.65 -15.78
N ASP A 563 31.64 9.90 -15.73
CA ASP A 563 32.51 11.07 -15.86
C ASP A 563 33.33 11.35 -14.58
N SER A 564 32.97 10.75 -13.43
CA SER A 564 33.63 10.97 -12.15
C SER A 564 34.85 10.05 -11.97
N PRO A 565 36.08 10.59 -11.79
CA PRO A 565 37.27 9.76 -11.52
C PRO A 565 37.15 8.94 -10.23
N VAL A 566 36.48 9.49 -9.22
CA VAL A 566 36.23 8.80 -7.94
C VAL A 566 35.32 7.59 -8.15
N PHE A 567 34.25 7.75 -8.93
CA PHE A 567 33.36 6.65 -9.25
C PHE A 567 34.04 5.57 -10.08
N ARG A 568 34.85 5.95 -11.09
CA ARG A 568 35.64 5.00 -11.89
C ARG A 568 36.57 4.16 -11.00
N LYS A 569 37.31 4.81 -10.12
CA LYS A 569 38.21 4.14 -9.16
C LYS A 569 37.44 3.16 -8.28
N GLU A 570 36.27 3.56 -7.80
CA GLU A 570 35.41 2.71 -6.97
C GLU A 570 34.95 1.46 -7.73
N ILE A 571 34.50 1.62 -8.98
CA ILE A 571 34.08 0.49 -9.82
C ILE A 571 35.21 -0.52 -10.03
N LEU A 572 36.43 -0.04 -10.31
CA LEU A 572 37.60 -0.91 -10.47
C LEU A 572 37.93 -1.65 -9.17
N ALA A 573 37.90 -0.96 -8.02
CA ALA A 573 38.13 -1.60 -6.72
C ALA A 573 37.09 -2.69 -6.40
N LEU A 574 35.80 -2.43 -6.67
CA LEU A 574 34.73 -3.42 -6.48
C LEU A 574 34.86 -4.60 -7.45
N PHE A 575 35.37 -4.36 -8.67
CA PHE A 575 35.65 -5.40 -9.65
C PHE A 575 36.81 -6.31 -9.21
N ASP A 576 37.90 -5.73 -8.71
CA ASP A 576 39.05 -6.50 -8.18
C ASP A 576 38.67 -7.35 -6.96
N LEU A 577 37.67 -6.91 -6.18
CA LEU A 577 37.09 -7.66 -5.06
C LEU A 577 36.13 -8.80 -5.50
N GLY A 578 35.86 -8.95 -6.80
CA GLY A 578 35.03 -10.01 -7.34
C GLY A 578 33.53 -9.89 -6.99
N LEU A 579 33.05 -8.69 -6.70
CA LEU A 579 31.64 -8.46 -6.35
C LEU A 579 30.71 -8.55 -7.56
N GLY A 580 29.47 -8.96 -7.33
CA GLY A 580 28.43 -8.97 -8.38
C GLY A 580 28.45 -10.19 -9.29
N ASN A 581 29.29 -11.19 -9.01
CA ASN A 581 29.40 -12.45 -9.74
C ASN A 581 28.33 -13.49 -9.36
N GLY A 582 27.48 -13.16 -8.39
CA GLY A 582 26.35 -13.98 -8.01
C GLY A 582 25.40 -14.23 -9.18
N ILE A 583 24.82 -15.44 -9.22
CA ILE A 583 23.80 -15.78 -10.20
C ILE A 583 22.69 -14.73 -10.08
N SER A 584 22.39 -14.06 -11.20
CA SER A 584 21.25 -13.18 -11.24
C SER A 584 20.01 -13.97 -10.80
N GLU A 585 19.23 -13.43 -9.86
CA GLU A 585 17.93 -14.00 -9.49
C GLU A 585 16.98 -14.10 -10.71
N THR A 586 17.40 -13.54 -11.86
CA THR A 586 16.95 -13.88 -13.21
C THR A 586 17.93 -14.86 -13.88
N LYS A 587 17.66 -16.18 -13.83
CA LYS A 587 18.44 -17.18 -14.60
C LYS A 587 18.45 -16.82 -16.11
N ASP A 588 19.64 -16.73 -16.69
CA ASP A 588 19.83 -16.79 -18.15
C ASP A 588 19.60 -18.21 -18.64
N PHE A 589 18.89 -18.33 -19.76
CA PHE A 589 18.44 -19.60 -20.32
C PHE A 589 19.37 -20.10 -21.42
N SER A 590 19.69 -21.39 -21.38
CA SER A 590 20.54 -22.04 -22.37
C SER A 590 19.89 -22.10 -23.76
N ASP A 591 20.62 -21.66 -24.79
CA ASP A 591 20.27 -21.67 -26.23
C ASP A 591 20.13 -23.08 -26.87
N THR A 592 20.05 -24.14 -26.08
CA THR A 592 19.91 -25.53 -26.57
C THR A 592 18.49 -26.07 -26.45
N SER A 593 17.52 -25.24 -26.06
CA SER A 593 16.12 -25.66 -25.95
C SER A 593 15.34 -25.39 -27.24
N ASN A 594 14.52 -26.37 -27.64
CA ASN A 594 13.59 -26.29 -28.78
C ASN A 594 12.55 -25.17 -28.67
N ILE A 595 12.48 -24.49 -27.51
CA ILE A 595 11.53 -23.42 -27.22
C ILE A 595 12.20 -22.06 -26.93
N SER A 596 13.52 -21.95 -27.11
CA SER A 596 14.24 -20.69 -26.93
C SER A 596 13.68 -19.59 -27.84
N GLY A 597 13.37 -18.42 -27.27
CA GLY A 597 12.81 -17.26 -27.98
C GLY A 597 11.33 -17.39 -28.39
N LYS A 598 10.67 -18.54 -28.15
CA LYS A 598 9.26 -18.76 -28.49
C LYS A 598 8.34 -18.24 -27.41
N VAL A 599 7.22 -17.63 -27.81
CA VAL A 599 6.27 -16.99 -26.90
C VAL A 599 5.07 -17.90 -26.60
N PHE A 600 4.97 -18.35 -25.35
CA PHE A 600 3.89 -19.22 -24.85
C PHE A 600 2.84 -18.43 -24.08
N VAL A 601 1.58 -18.81 -24.28
CA VAL A 601 0.43 -18.38 -23.48
C VAL A 601 -0.25 -19.64 -22.97
N PHE A 602 -0.64 -19.65 -21.69
CA PHE A 602 -1.36 -20.77 -21.09
C PHE A 602 -2.83 -20.44 -20.90
N THR A 603 -3.72 -21.39 -21.15
CA THR A 603 -5.15 -21.28 -20.83
C THR A 603 -5.67 -22.62 -20.31
N GLY A 604 -6.66 -22.58 -19.41
CA GLY A 604 -7.15 -23.78 -18.72
C GLY A 604 -6.23 -24.27 -17.61
N ARG A 605 -6.66 -25.32 -16.91
CA ARG A 605 -5.92 -26.01 -15.86
C ARG A 605 -5.05 -27.11 -16.47
N LEU A 606 -3.76 -27.10 -16.14
CA LEU A 606 -2.82 -28.17 -16.47
C LEU A 606 -2.89 -29.25 -15.38
N GLU A 607 -2.80 -30.51 -15.77
CA GLU A 607 -2.90 -31.71 -14.94
C GLU A 607 -1.60 -31.98 -14.16
N SER A 608 -0.44 -31.79 -14.79
CA SER A 608 0.87 -32.15 -14.25
C SER A 608 1.60 -30.99 -13.58
N PHE A 609 1.24 -29.74 -13.91
CA PHE A 609 1.88 -28.55 -13.36
C PHE A 609 0.86 -27.51 -12.92
N SER A 610 1.16 -26.76 -11.85
CA SER A 610 0.51 -25.47 -11.65
C SER A 610 0.91 -24.50 -12.76
N ARG A 611 0.05 -23.51 -13.04
CA ARG A 611 0.34 -22.48 -14.05
C ARG A 611 1.65 -21.75 -13.78
N THR A 612 1.99 -21.54 -12.51
CA THR A 612 3.24 -20.90 -12.09
C THR A 612 4.44 -21.77 -12.41
N GLU A 613 4.34 -23.09 -12.18
CA GLU A 613 5.40 -24.06 -12.52
C GLU A 613 5.57 -24.18 -14.04
N ALA A 614 4.48 -24.23 -14.81
CA ALA A 614 4.56 -24.27 -16.28
C ALA A 614 5.18 -22.99 -16.86
N LEU A 615 4.83 -21.82 -16.31
CA LEU A 615 5.47 -20.55 -16.68
C LEU A 615 6.95 -20.51 -16.27
N ALA A 616 7.29 -21.10 -15.12
CA ALA A 616 8.67 -21.23 -14.67
C ALA A 616 9.47 -22.18 -15.57
N LEU A 617 8.88 -23.29 -16.04
CA LEU A 617 9.50 -24.25 -16.97
C LEU A 617 9.73 -23.65 -18.37
N VAL A 618 8.76 -22.90 -18.91
CA VAL A 618 8.95 -22.18 -20.19
C VAL A 618 10.09 -21.20 -20.06
N ARG A 619 10.09 -20.43 -18.98
CA ARG A 619 11.18 -19.50 -18.70
C ARG A 619 12.47 -20.29 -18.59
N GLU A 620 12.57 -21.30 -17.72
CA GLU A 620 13.74 -22.16 -17.50
C GLU A 620 14.40 -22.68 -18.78
N LYS A 621 13.61 -22.89 -19.85
CA LYS A 621 14.09 -23.36 -21.15
C LYS A 621 14.23 -22.25 -22.20
N GLY A 622 14.25 -20.97 -21.83
CA GLY A 622 14.48 -19.84 -22.76
C GLY A 622 13.27 -19.37 -23.54
N GLY A 623 12.08 -19.89 -23.23
CA GLY A 623 10.84 -19.42 -23.80
C GLY A 623 10.33 -18.16 -23.10
N LEU A 624 9.61 -17.32 -23.85
CA LEU A 624 8.95 -16.13 -23.34
C LEU A 624 7.50 -16.47 -22.96
N THR A 625 7.01 -15.93 -21.85
CA THR A 625 5.62 -16.15 -21.43
C THR A 625 4.81 -14.86 -21.49
N ARG A 626 3.60 -14.90 -22.03
CA ARG A 626 2.65 -13.77 -21.99
C ARG A 626 1.33 -14.15 -21.32
N SER A 627 0.74 -13.19 -20.63
CA SER A 627 -0.59 -13.34 -20.04
C SER A 627 -1.71 -13.18 -21.07
N ASN A 628 -1.50 -12.35 -22.10
CA ASN A 628 -2.46 -12.09 -23.18
C ASN A 628 -2.02 -12.67 -24.52
N ILE A 629 -3.01 -13.13 -25.29
CA ILE A 629 -2.80 -13.65 -26.64
C ILE A 629 -2.66 -12.50 -27.64
N SER A 630 -1.70 -12.61 -28.56
CA SER A 630 -1.41 -11.62 -29.59
C SER A 630 -0.76 -12.30 -30.78
N ARG A 631 -0.69 -11.64 -31.95
CA ARG A 631 0.03 -12.17 -33.13
C ARG A 631 1.53 -12.45 -32.89
N LYS A 632 2.09 -11.99 -31.77
CA LYS A 632 3.48 -12.26 -31.35
C LYS A 632 3.61 -13.53 -30.50
N CYS A 633 2.53 -14.28 -30.31
CA CYS A 633 2.54 -15.54 -29.55
C CYS A 633 2.73 -16.70 -30.53
N ASP A 634 3.64 -17.63 -30.22
CA ASP A 634 3.91 -18.81 -31.03
C ASP A 634 2.99 -19.98 -30.64
N TYR A 635 2.77 -20.18 -29.33
CA TYR A 635 2.00 -21.31 -28.80
C TYR A 635 0.96 -20.87 -27.77
N LEU A 636 -0.25 -21.41 -27.88
CA LEU A 636 -1.24 -21.46 -26.81
C LEU A 636 -1.29 -22.88 -26.24
N VAL A 637 -0.82 -23.07 -25.01
CA VAL A 637 -0.95 -24.34 -24.29
C VAL A 637 -2.32 -24.39 -23.62
N VAL A 638 -3.10 -25.41 -23.95
CA VAL A 638 -4.49 -25.58 -23.50
C VAL A 638 -4.58 -26.75 -22.54
N GLY A 639 -4.96 -26.46 -21.30
CA GLY A 639 -5.30 -27.45 -20.29
C GLY A 639 -6.77 -27.91 -20.37
N SER A 640 -7.21 -28.70 -19.39
CA SER A 640 -8.49 -29.41 -19.35
C SER A 640 -9.74 -28.50 -19.39
N ASP A 641 -9.59 -27.20 -19.17
CA ASP A 641 -10.67 -26.20 -19.24
C ASP A 641 -10.59 -25.36 -20.52
N LEU A 642 -11.63 -25.44 -21.35
CA LEU A 642 -11.79 -24.70 -22.61
C LEU A 642 -11.91 -23.18 -22.36
N GLY A 643 -10.76 -22.50 -22.31
CA GLY A 643 -10.70 -21.06 -22.08
C GLY A 643 -11.08 -20.19 -23.29
N SER A 644 -11.53 -18.97 -23.01
CA SER A 644 -11.89 -17.91 -23.98
C SER A 644 -10.77 -17.57 -24.98
N LYS A 645 -9.51 -17.93 -24.68
CA LYS A 645 -8.33 -17.67 -25.51
C LYS A 645 -8.19 -18.63 -26.70
N VAL A 646 -8.89 -19.77 -26.71
CA VAL A 646 -8.84 -20.73 -27.84
C VAL A 646 -9.49 -20.15 -29.10
N LYS A 647 -10.58 -19.40 -28.96
CA LYS A 647 -11.22 -18.70 -30.10
C LYS A 647 -10.28 -17.62 -30.66
N ALA A 648 -9.69 -16.81 -29.78
CA ALA A 648 -8.74 -15.77 -30.17
C ALA A 648 -7.45 -16.34 -30.81
N ALA A 649 -6.98 -17.52 -30.39
CA ALA A 649 -5.83 -18.19 -31.01
C ALA A 649 -6.11 -18.58 -32.46
N ARG A 650 -7.30 -19.14 -32.73
CA ARG A 650 -7.72 -19.52 -34.08
C ARG A 650 -7.85 -18.32 -35.01
N GLU A 651 -8.40 -17.21 -34.54
CA GLU A 651 -8.54 -15.97 -35.31
C GLU A 651 -7.18 -15.31 -35.62
N LEU A 652 -6.19 -15.50 -34.75
CA LEU A 652 -4.85 -14.92 -34.89
C LEU A 652 -3.82 -15.87 -35.53
N GLY A 653 -4.22 -17.11 -35.86
CA GLY A 653 -3.34 -18.11 -36.49
C GLY A 653 -2.26 -18.68 -35.57
N ILE A 654 -2.50 -18.74 -34.26
CA ILE A 654 -1.53 -19.17 -33.25
C ILE A 654 -1.67 -20.68 -33.02
N THR A 655 -0.56 -21.41 -33.01
CA THR A 655 -0.54 -22.86 -32.80
C THR A 655 -1.07 -23.20 -31.41
N THR A 656 -2.06 -24.08 -31.34
CA THR A 656 -2.67 -24.53 -30.09
C THR A 656 -2.18 -25.93 -29.79
N ILE A 657 -1.58 -26.14 -28.62
CA ILE A 657 -1.02 -27.43 -28.19
C ILE A 657 -1.59 -27.83 -26.83
N ASP A 658 -1.65 -29.13 -26.56
CA ASP A 658 -2.02 -29.64 -25.24
C ASP A 658 -0.82 -29.76 -24.28
N GLU A 659 -1.07 -30.21 -23.06
CA GLU A 659 -0.02 -30.34 -22.04
C GLU A 659 1.02 -31.43 -22.35
N ALA A 660 0.62 -32.51 -23.02
CA ALA A 660 1.53 -33.58 -23.40
C ALA A 660 2.47 -33.12 -24.52
N GLU A 661 1.94 -32.38 -25.49
CA GLU A 661 2.71 -31.74 -26.57
C GLU A 661 3.65 -30.65 -26.02
N PHE A 662 3.19 -29.89 -25.01
CA PHE A 662 4.03 -28.92 -24.30
C PHE A 662 5.21 -29.60 -23.59
N LEU A 663 4.98 -30.71 -22.91
CA LEU A 663 6.03 -31.52 -22.29
C LEU A 663 7.03 -32.10 -23.29
N ALA A 664 6.55 -32.53 -24.46
CA ALA A 664 7.40 -33.01 -25.54
C ALA A 664 8.33 -31.89 -26.07
N LEU A 665 7.83 -30.65 -26.17
CA LEU A 665 8.63 -29.49 -26.57
C LEU A 665 9.69 -29.07 -25.54
N LEU A 666 9.48 -29.40 -24.25
CA LEU A 666 10.45 -29.13 -23.17
C LEU A 666 11.58 -30.16 -23.09
N SER A 667 11.42 -31.29 -23.78
CA SER A 667 12.43 -32.36 -23.88
C SER A 667 13.34 -32.12 -25.10
N PRO A 668 14.65 -32.44 -25.01
CA PRO A 668 15.62 -32.19 -26.09
C PRO A 668 15.30 -32.94 -27.39
#